data_AF-A0A952SEV8-F1
#
_entry.id   AF-A0A952SEV8-F1
#
_cell.length_a   1.000
_cell.length_b   1.000
_cell.length_c   1.000
_cell.angle_alpha   90.00
_cell.angle_beta   90.00
_cell.angle_gamma   90.00
#
_symmetry.space_group_name_H-M   'P 1'
#
loop_
_entity.id
_entity.type
_entity.pdbx_description
1 polymer ?
#
loop_
_entity_poly.entity_id
_entity_poly.type
_entity_poly.pdbx_seq_one_letter_code
_entity_poly.pdbx_strand_id
1 'polypeptide(L)'
;MATFRMVVLAIISVLPWFIAQDLFADEHLSHPAPLGQDTTISGHEHTSHAVSAQTRQEAVRVLVNLLGAEKSDGVLNALDLPPTGDTHLLGHEVGEMLYRKYGIDGLRQCSRSFLMACYHGLVIRAVGTEGERDLGAIFEVCQSDHNLLSQCAHAVGHGLLAWTRYDVAKTLTMCTHVSEEVRYNCFDGVFMEHVYYVFTPRSVLAEAAHNKPHDLCQSMEHGYQRACYANQPPYWFSLYGGDLKRVGAACSELPDSTNRAACDDGYARLTYTMANGDPDKANGFCQVLGESRRDACHLSMVLASSSYRRDSAHFAETMCASVRDPAMGQYCADAVGSRHKLPSTPTSNRRTDFERSLAGFLDYDAAKQRNILKAVAVLGGPARALEALSLAYQKNPWKSHDFAHYIGEVAYDLLGLEGLRQCTSEGSFGCHHGLVAAHVKAAGDHGVTTAVDSCLKSSTDMAVQSCIHGIGHATYASKGGAVLAALESCEAVVTSTGQEICYGGVFHTHNMSVGSESGITCSDMPVRYQSACLYQKPAAMLNNATGDFGAAAKTCRAVQDDTLQAVCFRGLGTQAALWEEGAASKIVELCSHMGLERGTELCLIQGARELVFVGRESEGKNLCSMLHADALGRCHEEVQQMLAQLHDTNTRSRQHVVQADRKQLLMEVQFYSSPYQSPYLSPYSSPYPTPYGNPYQTPYQYPYQMPHEKKPWDQFTK
;
A
#
# COMPACT_ATOMS: atom_id res chain seq x y z
N MET A 1 -35.38 -43.36 -24.75
CA MET A 1 -36.56 -44.14 -24.28
C MET A 1 -36.14 -44.92 -23.07
N ALA A 2 -36.87 -44.73 -21.97
CA ALA A 2 -36.63 -45.30 -20.64
C ALA A 2 -37.11 -46.76 -20.53
N THR A 3 -36.49 -47.54 -19.63
CA THR A 3 -37.07 -48.53 -18.66
C THR A 3 -35.92 -49.44 -18.20
N PHE A 4 -35.47 -49.52 -16.94
CA PHE A 4 -36.06 -49.88 -15.64
C PHE A 4 -36.44 -51.37 -15.45
N ARG A 5 -35.91 -51.92 -14.34
CA ARG A 5 -36.28 -53.11 -13.52
C ARG A 5 -35.52 -54.44 -13.75
N MET A 6 -35.26 -55.31 -12.77
CA MET A 6 -35.15 -55.34 -11.28
C MET A 6 -35.14 -56.84 -10.86
N VAL A 7 -34.59 -57.17 -9.67
CA VAL A 7 -34.85 -58.38 -8.82
C VAL A 7 -34.08 -59.68 -9.17
N VAL A 8 -33.47 -60.52 -8.31
CA VAL A 8 -33.00 -60.60 -6.89
C VAL A 8 -33.17 -62.07 -6.38
N LEU A 9 -32.28 -62.51 -5.45
CA LEU A 9 -32.27 -63.69 -4.53
C LEU A 9 -31.78 -65.06 -5.07
N ALA A 10 -31.11 -65.96 -4.32
CA ALA A 10 -30.31 -65.97 -3.06
C ALA A 10 -29.96 -67.45 -2.68
N ILE A 11 -29.19 -67.63 -1.59
CA ILE A 11 -28.89 -68.84 -0.75
C ILE A 11 -27.46 -69.39 -0.98
N ILE A 12 -26.42 -68.99 -0.21
CA ILE A 12 -26.01 -69.29 1.19
C ILE A 12 -25.25 -70.62 1.33
N SER A 13 -23.98 -70.56 1.77
CA SER A 13 -23.47 -71.34 2.93
C SER A 13 -21.99 -71.05 3.31
N VAL A 14 -21.81 -70.66 4.60
CA VAL A 14 -20.72 -70.89 5.58
C VAL A 14 -19.48 -69.95 5.70
N LEU A 15 -19.40 -69.35 6.91
CA LEU A 15 -18.51 -68.35 7.57
C LEU A 15 -17.40 -69.06 8.43
N PRO A 16 -16.50 -68.43 9.29
CA PRO A 16 -16.61 -67.11 9.97
C PRO A 16 -15.31 -66.25 10.26
N TRP A 17 -15.40 -64.89 10.24
CA TRP A 17 -15.42 -63.85 11.34
C TRP A 17 -14.03 -63.39 11.85
N PHE A 18 -13.71 -62.09 12.06
CA PHE A 18 -14.39 -60.93 12.73
C PHE A 18 -14.07 -59.57 12.01
N ILE A 19 -14.99 -58.64 11.68
CA ILE A 19 -15.74 -57.58 12.44
C ILE A 19 -14.80 -56.49 13.03
N ALA A 20 -14.89 -55.17 12.76
CA ALA A 20 -16.05 -54.26 12.85
C ALA A 20 -15.92 -52.96 12.02
N GLN A 21 -17.05 -52.44 11.52
CA GLN A 21 -17.34 -51.01 11.37
C GLN A 21 -18.35 -50.67 12.47
N ASP A 22 -18.01 -49.67 13.30
CA ASP A 22 -18.88 -48.74 14.04
C ASP A 22 -18.09 -48.24 15.26
N LEU A 23 -17.76 -46.95 15.26
CA LEU A 23 -17.42 -46.07 16.39
C LEU A 23 -16.59 -44.91 15.84
N PHE A 24 -17.19 -43.74 15.59
CA PHE A 24 -16.54 -42.42 15.78
C PHE A 24 -17.64 -41.35 15.87
N ALA A 25 -18.27 -41.31 17.04
CA ALA A 25 -18.85 -40.10 17.59
C ALA A 25 -17.97 -39.68 18.78
N ASP A 26 -17.62 -38.40 18.80
CA ASP A 26 -17.09 -37.59 19.91
C ASP A 26 -16.02 -38.20 20.83
N GLU A 27 -14.77 -37.80 20.59
CA GLU A 27 -13.88 -37.44 21.69
C GLU A 27 -13.14 -36.14 21.34
N HIS A 28 -13.37 -35.13 22.20
CA HIS A 28 -12.67 -33.87 22.26
C HIS A 28 -11.15 -34.10 22.38
N LEU A 29 -10.42 -33.98 21.27
CA LEU A 29 -8.98 -33.70 21.28
C LEU A 29 -8.78 -32.21 21.07
N SER A 30 -8.61 -31.52 22.19
CA SER A 30 -8.00 -30.19 22.27
C SER A 30 -6.75 -30.13 21.38
N HIS A 31 -6.82 -29.33 20.32
CA HIS A 31 -5.67 -28.98 19.49
C HIS A 31 -4.54 -28.43 20.37
N PRO A 32 -3.31 -28.97 20.31
CA PRO A 32 -2.17 -28.19 20.75
C PRO A 32 -2.01 -27.03 19.76
N ALA A 33 -1.89 -25.83 20.31
CA ALA A 33 -1.65 -24.60 19.59
C ALA A 33 -0.47 -24.75 18.59
N PRO A 34 -0.51 -24.09 17.42
CA PRO A 34 0.65 -24.03 16.54
C PRO A 34 1.80 -23.32 17.26
N LEU A 35 2.88 -24.05 17.50
CA LEU A 35 4.13 -23.52 18.03
C LEU A 35 4.83 -22.66 16.97
N GLY A 36 4.97 -21.36 17.25
CA GLY A 36 6.00 -20.41 16.79
C GLY A 36 6.13 -20.19 15.28
N GLN A 37 5.57 -19.12 14.69
CA GLN A 37 6.11 -17.75 14.62
C GLN A 37 7.47 -17.61 13.91
N ASP A 38 7.42 -16.84 12.82
CA ASP A 38 8.41 -15.86 12.37
C ASP A 38 9.87 -16.11 12.75
N THR A 39 10.66 -16.66 11.83
CA THR A 39 12.10 -16.40 11.82
C THR A 39 12.34 -15.00 11.23
N THR A 40 11.99 -14.00 12.02
CA THR A 40 12.62 -12.69 11.96
C THR A 40 14.06 -12.83 12.44
N ILE A 41 15.00 -12.28 11.68
CA ILE A 41 16.36 -12.07 12.15
C ILE A 41 16.26 -11.04 13.29
N SER A 42 16.69 -11.46 14.47
CA SER A 42 16.46 -10.76 15.74
C SER A 42 17.01 -9.33 15.79
N GLY A 43 16.22 -8.42 16.35
CA GLY A 43 16.74 -7.25 17.04
C GLY A 43 16.10 -5.91 16.69
N HIS A 44 14.77 -5.81 16.70
CA HIS A 44 13.97 -4.65 17.16
C HIS A 44 12.49 -5.01 16.97
N GLU A 45 11.73 -5.14 18.07
CA GLU A 45 10.26 -5.16 18.02
C GLU A 45 9.77 -3.78 17.57
N HIS A 46 9.72 -3.57 16.27
CA HIS A 46 8.79 -2.68 15.62
C HIS A 46 7.78 -3.57 14.91
N THR A 47 6.51 -3.47 15.29
CA THR A 47 5.39 -4.15 14.62
C THR A 47 5.22 -3.56 13.22
N SER A 48 6.10 -3.90 12.27
CA SER A 48 5.78 -3.72 10.85
C SER A 48 4.87 -4.89 10.46
N HIS A 49 3.58 -4.62 10.26
CA HIS A 49 2.67 -5.54 9.61
C HIS A 49 3.11 -5.70 8.14
N ALA A 50 4.12 -6.52 7.90
CA ALA A 50 4.58 -6.82 6.56
C ALA A 50 3.48 -7.61 5.84
N VAL A 51 3.03 -7.08 4.70
CA VAL A 51 1.97 -7.72 3.90
C VAL A 51 2.45 -9.09 3.43
N SER A 52 1.65 -10.13 3.68
CA SER A 52 2.04 -11.50 3.36
C SER A 52 2.30 -11.70 1.86
N ALA A 53 3.18 -12.63 1.50
CA ALA A 53 3.44 -12.98 0.10
C ALA A 53 2.15 -13.40 -0.64
N GLN A 54 1.28 -14.17 0.02
CA GLN A 54 0.01 -14.60 -0.55
C GLN A 54 -0.92 -13.41 -0.85
N THR A 55 -0.99 -12.42 0.05
CA THR A 55 -1.80 -11.21 -0.16
C THR A 55 -1.27 -10.40 -1.34
N ARG A 56 0.06 -10.31 -1.51
CA ARG A 56 0.68 -9.64 -2.66
C ARG A 56 0.38 -10.38 -3.98
N GLN A 57 0.48 -11.70 -4.00
CA GLN A 57 0.10 -12.50 -5.18
C GLN A 57 -1.39 -12.30 -5.54
N GLU A 58 -2.28 -12.29 -4.56
CA GLU A 58 -3.70 -12.02 -4.82
C GLU A 58 -3.93 -10.63 -5.43
N ALA A 59 -3.21 -9.61 -4.97
CA ALA A 59 -3.26 -8.28 -5.58
C ALA A 59 -2.79 -8.30 -7.05
N VAL A 60 -1.78 -9.10 -7.41
CA VAL A 60 -1.38 -9.30 -8.81
C VAL A 60 -2.50 -9.94 -9.62
N ARG A 61 -3.15 -10.99 -9.11
CA ARG A 61 -4.29 -11.63 -9.80
C ARG A 61 -5.42 -10.64 -10.07
N VAL A 62 -5.74 -9.79 -9.09
CA VAL A 62 -6.71 -8.71 -9.23
C VAL A 62 -6.31 -7.76 -10.35
N LEU A 63 -5.06 -7.29 -10.38
CA LEU A 63 -4.57 -6.41 -11.45
C LEU A 63 -4.68 -7.08 -12.82
N VAL A 64 -4.21 -8.33 -12.97
CA VAL A 64 -4.25 -9.06 -14.24
C VAL A 64 -5.68 -9.25 -14.74
N ASN A 65 -6.62 -9.56 -13.84
CA ASN A 65 -8.03 -9.69 -14.19
C ASN A 65 -8.66 -8.37 -14.62
N LEU A 66 -8.31 -7.25 -13.99
CA LEU A 66 -8.93 -5.95 -14.24
C LEU A 66 -8.28 -5.17 -15.40
N LEU A 67 -6.97 -5.34 -15.60
CA LEU A 67 -6.16 -4.54 -16.52
C LEU A 67 -5.53 -5.35 -17.65
N GLY A 68 -5.43 -6.68 -17.51
CA GLY A 68 -4.62 -7.53 -18.38
C GLY A 68 -3.14 -7.56 -17.97
N ALA A 69 -2.38 -8.53 -18.50
CA ALA A 69 -0.99 -8.78 -18.10
C ALA A 69 -0.06 -7.60 -18.40
N GLU A 70 -0.11 -7.02 -19.61
CA GLU A 70 0.78 -5.92 -20.01
C GLU A 70 0.67 -4.71 -19.08
N LYS A 71 -0.57 -4.24 -18.82
CA LYS A 71 -0.81 -3.12 -17.91
C LYS A 71 -0.46 -3.47 -16.46
N SER A 72 -0.67 -4.72 -16.04
CA SER A 72 -0.31 -5.16 -14.69
C SER A 72 1.19 -5.18 -14.47
N ASP A 73 1.95 -5.68 -15.44
CA ASP A 73 3.41 -5.62 -15.43
C ASP A 73 3.89 -4.16 -15.41
N GLY A 74 3.26 -3.27 -16.16
CA GLY A 74 3.53 -1.83 -16.11
C GLY A 74 3.30 -1.23 -14.72
N VAL A 75 2.23 -1.62 -14.02
CA VAL A 75 2.02 -1.24 -12.61
C VAL A 75 3.14 -1.77 -11.72
N LEU A 76 3.46 -3.07 -11.79
CA LEU A 76 4.51 -3.68 -10.96
C LEU A 76 5.86 -2.98 -11.15
N ASN A 77 6.20 -2.65 -12.39
CA ASN A 77 7.40 -1.89 -12.72
C ASN A 77 7.39 -0.46 -12.13
N ALA A 78 6.23 0.21 -12.10
CA ALA A 78 6.10 1.57 -11.57
C ALA A 78 6.25 1.64 -10.03
N LEU A 79 5.97 0.52 -9.33
CA LEU A 79 5.99 0.46 -7.87
C LEU A 79 7.38 0.48 -7.24
N ASP A 80 8.44 0.25 -8.02
CA ASP A 80 9.83 0.26 -7.54
C ASP A 80 10.04 -0.72 -6.37
N LEU A 81 9.49 -1.93 -6.54
CA LEU A 81 9.51 -2.98 -5.53
C LEU A 81 10.96 -3.43 -5.25
N PRO A 82 11.29 -3.81 -4.00
CA PRO A 82 12.64 -4.22 -3.64
C PRO A 82 13.07 -5.45 -4.47
N PRO A 83 14.36 -5.55 -4.88
CA PRO A 83 14.86 -6.61 -5.75
C PRO A 83 15.07 -7.92 -5.00
N THR A 84 13.98 -8.51 -4.52
CA THR A 84 13.98 -9.77 -3.76
C THR A 84 13.37 -10.89 -4.58
N GLY A 85 13.60 -12.13 -4.15
CA GLY A 85 12.89 -13.30 -4.69
C GLY A 85 11.37 -13.11 -4.63
N ASP A 86 10.83 -12.52 -3.56
CA ASP A 86 9.39 -12.23 -3.45
C ASP A 86 8.86 -11.38 -4.60
N THR A 87 9.60 -10.36 -5.03
CA THR A 87 9.20 -9.49 -6.15
C THR A 87 9.24 -10.27 -7.47
N HIS A 88 10.22 -11.15 -7.67
CA HIS A 88 10.26 -12.05 -8.82
C HIS A 88 9.04 -12.98 -8.86
N LEU A 89 8.63 -13.52 -7.70
CA LEU A 89 7.45 -14.38 -7.59
C LEU A 89 6.13 -13.65 -7.93
N LEU A 90 6.07 -12.33 -7.85
CA LEU A 90 4.90 -11.58 -8.33
C LEU A 90 4.74 -11.68 -9.85
N GLY A 91 5.85 -11.69 -10.61
CA GLY A 91 5.80 -11.91 -12.04
C GLY A 91 5.43 -13.36 -12.40
N HIS A 92 5.79 -14.34 -11.57
CA HIS A 92 5.31 -15.73 -11.75
C HIS A 92 3.78 -15.77 -11.75
N GLU A 93 3.15 -15.03 -10.84
CA GLU A 93 1.69 -14.98 -10.74
C GLU A 93 1.04 -14.42 -12.03
N VAL A 94 1.66 -13.44 -12.67
CA VAL A 94 1.21 -12.94 -13.99
C VAL A 94 1.26 -14.06 -15.03
N GLY A 95 2.35 -14.80 -15.08
CA GLY A 95 2.54 -15.95 -15.97
C GLY A 95 1.53 -17.07 -15.73
N GLU A 96 1.29 -17.43 -14.47
CA GLU A 96 0.32 -18.45 -14.09
C GLU A 96 -1.09 -18.05 -14.53
N MET A 97 -1.48 -16.80 -14.31
CA MET A 97 -2.77 -16.27 -14.75
C MET A 97 -2.93 -16.31 -16.28
N LEU A 98 -1.86 -16.00 -17.02
CA LEU A 98 -1.85 -16.12 -18.48
C LEU A 98 -2.00 -17.58 -18.94
N TYR A 99 -1.30 -18.53 -18.31
CA TYR A 99 -1.47 -19.95 -18.63
C TYR A 99 -2.91 -20.40 -18.43
N ARG A 100 -3.50 -20.04 -17.28
CA ARG A 100 -4.89 -20.43 -16.96
C ARG A 100 -5.89 -19.88 -17.97
N LYS A 101 -5.62 -18.72 -18.57
CA LYS A 101 -6.53 -18.05 -19.50
C LYS A 101 -6.30 -18.43 -20.95
N TYR A 102 -5.05 -18.62 -21.37
CA TYR A 102 -4.66 -18.76 -22.77
C TYR A 102 -3.82 -20.01 -23.07
N GLY A 103 -3.52 -20.84 -22.07
CA GLY A 103 -2.57 -21.95 -22.21
C GLY A 103 -1.17 -21.45 -22.58
N ILE A 104 -0.45 -22.23 -23.39
CA ILE A 104 0.92 -21.92 -23.85
C ILE A 104 0.98 -20.63 -24.69
N ASP A 105 -0.09 -20.29 -25.41
CA ASP A 105 -0.16 -19.05 -26.20
C ASP A 105 -0.03 -17.79 -25.33
N GLY A 106 -0.29 -17.91 -24.02
CA GLY A 106 -0.04 -16.85 -23.05
C GLY A 106 1.42 -16.37 -23.02
N LEU A 107 2.40 -17.18 -23.41
CA LEU A 107 3.82 -16.79 -23.44
C LEU A 107 4.06 -15.56 -24.32
N ARG A 108 3.24 -15.37 -25.36
CA ARG A 108 3.35 -14.22 -26.27
C ARG A 108 2.91 -12.90 -25.64
N GLN A 109 2.28 -12.95 -24.47
CA GLN A 109 1.82 -11.79 -23.71
C GLN A 109 2.73 -11.47 -22.51
N CYS A 110 3.77 -12.28 -22.27
CA CYS A 110 4.67 -12.06 -21.15
C CYS A 110 5.67 -10.94 -21.40
N SER A 111 5.81 -10.04 -20.42
CA SER A 111 6.90 -9.07 -20.42
C SER A 111 8.22 -9.72 -20.03
N ARG A 112 9.30 -9.03 -20.40
CA ARG A 112 10.68 -9.41 -20.06
C ARG A 112 11.14 -8.86 -18.70
N SER A 113 10.25 -8.22 -17.95
CA SER A 113 10.55 -7.61 -16.65
C SER A 113 10.82 -8.67 -15.58
N PHE A 114 11.47 -8.24 -14.49
CA PHE A 114 11.72 -9.06 -13.29
C PHE A 114 12.31 -10.44 -13.61
N LEU A 115 13.43 -10.49 -14.35
CA LEU A 115 14.05 -11.77 -14.74
C LEU A 115 13.13 -12.70 -15.56
N MET A 116 12.34 -12.15 -16.49
CA MET A 116 11.40 -12.95 -17.29
C MET A 116 10.40 -13.73 -16.41
N ALA A 117 10.08 -13.24 -15.21
CA ALA A 117 9.26 -13.95 -14.23
C ALA A 117 7.90 -14.42 -14.79
N CYS A 118 7.30 -13.65 -15.69
CA CYS A 118 6.07 -14.06 -16.36
C CYS A 118 6.27 -15.37 -17.16
N TYR A 119 7.37 -15.47 -17.92
CA TYR A 119 7.70 -16.70 -18.64
C TYR A 119 7.93 -17.86 -17.68
N HIS A 120 8.63 -17.62 -16.56
CA HIS A 120 8.84 -18.65 -15.54
C HIS A 120 7.51 -19.18 -15.00
N GLY A 121 6.65 -18.32 -14.46
CA GLY A 121 5.38 -18.76 -13.87
C GLY A 121 4.50 -19.52 -14.84
N LEU A 122 4.45 -19.08 -16.11
CA LEU A 122 3.69 -19.75 -17.16
C LEU A 122 4.28 -21.14 -17.48
N VAL A 123 5.58 -21.22 -17.76
CA VAL A 123 6.27 -22.47 -18.10
C VAL A 123 6.21 -23.47 -16.94
N ILE A 124 6.46 -23.02 -15.71
CA ILE A 124 6.38 -23.85 -14.51
C ILE A 124 4.98 -24.45 -14.37
N ARG A 125 3.94 -23.62 -14.54
CA ARG A 125 2.55 -24.08 -14.45
C ARG A 125 2.21 -25.09 -15.54
N ALA A 126 2.65 -24.83 -16.77
CA ALA A 126 2.41 -25.71 -17.90
C ALA A 126 3.09 -27.08 -17.71
N VAL A 127 4.41 -27.07 -17.51
CA VAL A 127 5.23 -28.28 -17.37
C VAL A 127 4.87 -29.04 -16.09
N GLY A 128 4.60 -28.34 -14.98
CA GLY A 128 4.13 -28.96 -13.74
C GLY A 128 2.75 -29.62 -13.85
N THR A 129 1.96 -29.30 -14.89
CA THR A 129 0.63 -29.89 -15.14
C THR A 129 0.65 -30.96 -16.23
N GLU A 130 1.51 -30.81 -17.24
CA GLU A 130 1.45 -31.61 -18.47
C GLU A 130 2.76 -32.40 -18.74
N GLY A 131 3.74 -32.28 -17.84
CA GLY A 131 5.06 -32.85 -18.01
C GLY A 131 5.75 -32.34 -19.27
N GLU A 132 6.19 -33.26 -20.12
CA GLU A 132 6.98 -32.95 -21.32
C GLU A 132 6.13 -32.60 -22.54
N ARG A 133 4.80 -32.70 -22.46
CA ARG A 133 3.89 -32.58 -23.61
C ARG A 133 4.09 -31.28 -24.39
N ASP A 134 4.26 -30.17 -23.66
CA ASP A 134 4.24 -28.83 -24.22
C ASP A 134 5.65 -28.24 -24.44
N LEU A 135 6.73 -29.01 -24.21
CA LEU A 135 8.12 -28.52 -24.34
C LEU A 135 8.43 -27.97 -25.73
N GLY A 136 7.95 -28.63 -26.79
CA GLY A 136 8.15 -28.17 -28.16
C GLY A 136 7.55 -26.78 -28.41
N ALA A 137 6.31 -26.56 -27.96
CA ALA A 137 5.62 -25.28 -28.10
C ALA A 137 6.25 -24.18 -27.23
N ILE A 138 6.71 -24.52 -26.01
CA ILE A 138 7.43 -23.59 -25.14
C ILE A 138 8.72 -23.13 -25.84
N PHE A 139 9.54 -24.06 -26.32
CA PHE A 139 10.82 -23.71 -26.95
C PHE A 139 10.66 -23.01 -28.30
N GLU A 140 9.57 -23.26 -29.04
CA GLU A 140 9.24 -22.51 -30.25
C GLU A 140 9.10 -20.99 -29.98
N VAL A 141 8.53 -20.62 -28.83
CA VAL A 141 8.42 -19.21 -28.42
C VAL A 141 9.76 -18.67 -27.92
N CYS A 142 10.47 -19.45 -27.10
CA CYS A 142 11.66 -18.99 -26.40
C CYS A 142 12.93 -18.93 -27.27
N GLN A 143 13.01 -19.69 -28.37
CA GLN A 143 14.18 -19.73 -29.27
C GLN A 143 14.50 -18.40 -29.97
N SER A 144 13.60 -17.41 -29.90
CA SER A 144 13.78 -16.10 -30.52
C SER A 144 14.91 -15.27 -29.90
N ASP A 145 15.35 -15.61 -28.69
CA ASP A 145 16.37 -14.91 -27.93
C ASP A 145 17.08 -15.92 -27.01
N HIS A 146 18.40 -16.02 -27.09
CA HIS A 146 19.15 -17.02 -26.32
C HIS A 146 18.98 -16.86 -24.80
N ASN A 147 18.88 -15.61 -24.31
CA ASN A 147 18.64 -15.38 -22.89
C ASN A 147 17.25 -15.89 -22.50
N LEU A 148 16.22 -15.59 -23.30
CA LEU A 148 14.88 -16.11 -23.08
C LEU A 148 14.85 -17.65 -23.14
N LEU A 149 15.54 -18.26 -24.10
CA LEU A 149 15.67 -19.71 -24.21
C LEU A 149 16.26 -20.32 -22.94
N SER A 150 17.33 -19.72 -22.41
CA SER A 150 17.95 -20.14 -21.14
C SER A 150 16.99 -20.05 -19.94
N GLN A 151 16.18 -18.99 -19.88
CA GLN A 151 15.21 -18.78 -18.79
C GLN A 151 14.03 -19.76 -18.90
N CYS A 152 13.55 -20.05 -20.11
CA CYS A 152 12.53 -21.07 -20.31
C CYS A 152 13.06 -22.47 -19.94
N ALA A 153 14.29 -22.81 -20.33
CA ALA A 153 14.92 -24.08 -19.93
C ALA A 153 15.06 -24.18 -18.40
N HIS A 154 15.42 -23.07 -17.73
CA HIS A 154 15.43 -22.99 -16.27
C HIS A 154 14.05 -23.26 -15.66
N ALA A 155 13.01 -22.57 -16.14
CA ALA A 155 11.64 -22.77 -15.71
C ALA A 155 11.09 -24.19 -15.98
N VAL A 156 11.53 -24.84 -17.06
CA VAL A 156 11.23 -26.25 -17.32
C VAL A 156 11.77 -27.14 -16.20
N GLY A 157 12.98 -26.88 -15.70
CA GLY A 157 13.56 -27.62 -14.58
C GLY A 157 12.69 -27.57 -13.32
N HIS A 158 12.21 -26.38 -12.95
CA HIS A 158 11.25 -26.19 -11.85
C HIS A 158 9.96 -27.01 -12.09
N GLY A 159 9.34 -26.83 -13.26
CA GLY A 159 8.08 -27.51 -13.59
C GLY A 159 8.20 -29.04 -13.63
N LEU A 160 9.29 -29.57 -14.18
CA LEU A 160 9.53 -31.02 -14.22
C LEU A 160 9.74 -31.59 -12.82
N LEU A 161 10.43 -30.88 -11.92
CA LEU A 161 10.61 -31.35 -10.56
C LEU A 161 9.27 -31.42 -9.81
N ALA A 162 8.41 -30.42 -10.00
CA ALA A 162 7.05 -30.46 -9.46
C ALA A 162 6.23 -31.63 -10.05
N TRP A 163 6.32 -31.85 -11.38
CA TRP A 163 5.64 -32.93 -12.08
C TRP A 163 6.05 -34.33 -11.60
N THR A 164 7.34 -34.54 -11.35
CA THR A 164 7.88 -35.83 -10.87
C THR A 164 7.68 -36.07 -9.38
N ARG A 165 7.00 -35.16 -8.68
CA ARG A 165 6.84 -35.17 -7.22
C ARG A 165 8.18 -35.11 -6.49
N TYR A 166 9.05 -34.22 -6.95
CA TYR A 166 10.35 -33.91 -6.34
C TYR A 166 11.37 -35.07 -6.39
N ASP A 167 11.23 -35.96 -7.37
CA ASP A 167 12.26 -36.96 -7.69
C ASP A 167 13.37 -36.30 -8.52
N VAL A 168 14.43 -35.84 -7.84
CA VAL A 168 15.56 -35.13 -8.47
C VAL A 168 16.23 -35.99 -9.54
N ALA A 169 16.52 -37.26 -9.26
CA ALA A 169 17.24 -38.13 -10.19
C ALA A 169 16.45 -38.36 -11.49
N LYS A 170 15.15 -38.64 -11.36
CA LYS A 170 14.25 -38.75 -12.51
C LYS A 170 14.18 -37.46 -13.31
N THR A 171 14.08 -36.33 -12.62
CA THR A 171 13.96 -35.01 -13.25
C THR A 171 15.22 -34.62 -14.04
N LEU A 172 16.41 -34.88 -13.48
CA LEU A 172 17.68 -34.63 -14.18
C LEU A 172 17.80 -35.48 -15.47
N THR A 173 17.22 -36.69 -15.47
CA THR A 173 17.12 -37.52 -16.68
C THR A 173 16.19 -36.88 -17.72
N MET A 174 15.03 -36.36 -17.29
CA MET A 174 14.09 -35.67 -18.19
C MET A 174 14.69 -34.39 -18.80
N CYS A 175 15.51 -33.65 -18.05
CA CYS A 175 16.26 -32.51 -18.59
C CYS A 175 17.18 -32.88 -19.77
N THR A 176 17.48 -34.15 -20.04
CA THR A 176 18.25 -34.54 -21.25
C THR A 176 17.50 -34.32 -22.56
N HIS A 177 16.16 -34.19 -22.52
CA HIS A 177 15.32 -33.82 -23.66
C HIS A 177 15.37 -32.31 -23.98
N VAL A 178 15.93 -31.50 -23.08
CA VAL A 178 16.28 -30.10 -23.34
C VAL A 178 17.59 -30.06 -24.13
N SER A 179 17.69 -29.13 -25.09
CA SER A 179 18.87 -28.99 -25.95
C SER A 179 20.14 -28.81 -25.12
N GLU A 180 21.26 -29.35 -25.61
CA GLU A 180 22.53 -29.36 -24.90
C GLU A 180 23.02 -27.94 -24.53
N GLU A 181 22.74 -26.96 -25.39
CA GLU A 181 23.09 -25.55 -25.20
C GLU A 181 22.55 -24.95 -23.89
N VAL A 182 21.29 -25.27 -23.53
CA VAL A 182 20.63 -24.72 -22.33
C VAL A 182 20.28 -25.79 -21.29
N ARG A 183 20.82 -27.00 -21.45
CA ARG A 183 20.58 -28.13 -20.52
C ARG A 183 21.02 -27.81 -19.09
N TYR A 184 22.12 -27.08 -18.95
CA TYR A 184 22.59 -26.60 -17.65
C TYR A 184 21.51 -25.78 -16.92
N ASN A 185 20.77 -24.93 -17.63
CA ASN A 185 19.72 -24.10 -17.05
C ASN A 185 18.57 -24.96 -16.50
N CYS A 186 18.19 -26.04 -17.20
CA CYS A 186 17.22 -27.00 -16.67
C CYS A 186 17.71 -27.62 -15.35
N PHE A 187 18.97 -28.06 -15.28
CA PHE A 187 19.54 -28.57 -14.03
C PHE A 187 19.56 -27.52 -12.92
N ASP A 188 19.92 -26.27 -13.24
CA ASP A 188 19.92 -25.15 -12.30
C ASP A 188 18.52 -24.91 -11.72
N GLY A 189 17.47 -24.94 -12.55
CA GLY A 189 16.08 -24.82 -12.10
C GLY A 189 15.63 -25.97 -11.20
N VAL A 190 16.04 -27.21 -11.50
CA VAL A 190 15.78 -28.38 -10.64
C VAL A 190 16.38 -28.18 -9.25
N PHE A 191 17.66 -27.82 -9.18
CA PHE A 191 18.33 -27.66 -7.88
C PHE A 191 17.87 -26.40 -7.13
N MET A 192 17.52 -25.32 -7.83
CA MET A 192 16.90 -24.14 -7.21
C MET A 192 15.55 -24.50 -6.59
N GLU A 193 14.68 -25.20 -7.32
CA GLU A 193 13.39 -25.66 -6.80
C GLU A 193 13.54 -26.60 -5.61
N HIS A 194 14.54 -27.49 -5.65
CA HIS A 194 14.84 -28.40 -4.55
C HIS A 194 15.34 -27.69 -3.28
N VAL A 195 15.85 -26.46 -3.39
CA VAL A 195 16.31 -25.69 -2.21
C VAL A 195 15.23 -24.75 -1.69
N TYR A 196 14.52 -24.07 -2.59
CA TYR A 196 13.53 -23.06 -2.24
C TYR A 196 12.12 -23.61 -2.08
N TYR A 197 11.81 -24.76 -2.68
CA TYR A 197 10.50 -25.41 -2.64
C TYR A 197 9.34 -24.45 -2.97
N VAL A 198 9.54 -23.64 -4.02
CA VAL A 198 8.68 -22.50 -4.36
C VAL A 198 7.23 -22.94 -4.59
N PHE A 199 7.01 -24.19 -5.04
CA PHE A 199 5.68 -24.67 -5.44
C PHE A 199 5.10 -25.81 -4.58
N THR A 200 5.70 -26.18 -3.44
CA THR A 200 5.22 -27.29 -2.57
C THR A 200 5.28 -26.99 -1.07
N PRO A 201 4.30 -27.45 -0.26
CA PRO A 201 4.32 -27.27 1.19
C PRO A 201 5.56 -27.89 1.86
N ARG A 202 6.24 -27.09 2.69
CA ARG A 202 7.47 -27.46 3.43
C ARG A 202 7.34 -28.74 4.29
N SER A 203 6.13 -29.13 4.67
CA SER A 203 5.85 -30.30 5.52
C SER A 203 6.14 -31.64 4.85
N VAL A 204 6.18 -31.72 3.52
CA VAL A 204 6.51 -32.96 2.78
C VAL A 204 8.02 -33.24 2.75
N LEU A 205 8.86 -32.27 3.16
CA LEU A 205 10.28 -32.23 2.80
C LEU A 205 11.24 -32.23 4.00
N ALA A 206 10.71 -32.12 5.23
CA ALA A 206 11.51 -32.24 6.45
C ALA A 206 12.17 -33.63 6.58
N GLU A 207 11.67 -34.64 5.87
CA GLU A 207 12.19 -36.01 5.87
C GLU A 207 13.37 -36.24 4.89
N ALA A 208 13.68 -35.29 4.00
CA ALA A 208 14.74 -35.42 2.97
C ALA A 208 16.01 -34.57 3.24
N ALA A 209 16.11 -33.92 4.41
CA ALA A 209 17.21 -33.01 4.71
C ALA A 209 18.56 -33.74 4.87
N HIS A 210 19.51 -33.47 3.98
CA HIS A 210 20.91 -33.86 4.15
C HIS A 210 21.55 -33.05 5.28
N ASN A 211 21.82 -33.67 6.43
CA ASN A 211 22.29 -32.95 7.62
C ASN A 211 23.74 -32.44 7.56
N LYS A 212 24.46 -32.68 6.46
CA LYS A 212 25.84 -32.21 6.27
C LYS A 212 26.01 -31.42 4.96
N PRO A 213 26.89 -30.40 4.96
CA PRO A 213 27.29 -29.71 3.74
C PRO A 213 27.88 -30.68 2.72
N HIS A 214 27.63 -30.42 1.44
CA HIS A 214 28.12 -31.18 0.28
C HIS A 214 27.51 -32.57 0.01
N ASP A 215 26.91 -33.25 0.99
CA ASP A 215 26.40 -34.63 0.85
C ASP A 215 25.54 -34.84 -0.42
N LEU A 216 24.58 -33.95 -0.65
CA LEU A 216 23.71 -34.00 -1.83
C LEU A 216 24.55 -33.94 -3.12
N CYS A 217 25.32 -32.88 -3.30
CA CYS A 217 26.03 -32.63 -4.55
C CYS A 217 27.19 -33.61 -4.80
N GLN A 218 27.84 -34.13 -3.74
CA GLN A 218 28.87 -35.17 -3.87
C GLN A 218 28.30 -36.49 -4.37
N SER A 219 27.05 -36.79 -4.03
CA SER A 219 26.36 -38.00 -4.50
C SER A 219 25.91 -37.94 -5.96
N MET A 220 25.93 -36.74 -6.57
CA MET A 220 25.51 -36.53 -7.95
C MET A 220 26.62 -36.85 -8.96
N GLU A 221 26.23 -37.31 -10.14
CA GLU A 221 27.15 -37.44 -11.28
C GLU A 221 27.82 -36.11 -11.60
N HIS A 222 29.07 -36.15 -12.07
CA HIS A 222 29.92 -34.98 -12.29
C HIS A 222 29.24 -33.90 -13.17
N GLY A 223 28.42 -34.31 -14.15
CA GLY A 223 27.68 -33.39 -15.02
C GLY A 223 26.64 -32.51 -14.31
N TYR A 224 26.15 -32.92 -13.15
CA TYR A 224 25.11 -32.20 -12.38
C TYR A 224 25.68 -31.37 -11.22
N GLN A 225 26.90 -31.68 -10.77
CA GLN A 225 27.49 -31.08 -9.57
C GLN A 225 27.58 -29.56 -9.64
N ARG A 226 27.92 -29.01 -10.81
CA ARG A 226 28.01 -27.55 -11.01
C ARG A 226 26.70 -26.85 -10.69
N ALA A 227 25.59 -27.33 -11.24
CA ALA A 227 24.26 -26.76 -10.99
C ALA A 227 23.80 -26.99 -9.54
N CYS A 228 24.14 -28.14 -8.97
CA CYS A 228 23.85 -28.44 -7.57
C CYS A 228 24.54 -27.45 -6.63
N TYR A 229 25.86 -27.27 -6.75
CA TYR A 229 26.64 -26.36 -5.91
C TYR A 229 26.28 -24.89 -6.10
N ALA A 230 25.83 -24.49 -7.29
CA ALA A 230 25.33 -23.14 -7.55
C ALA A 230 24.12 -22.77 -6.68
N ASN A 231 23.35 -23.75 -6.22
CA ASN A 231 22.11 -23.55 -5.45
C ASN A 231 22.24 -23.91 -3.97
N GLN A 232 23.40 -24.42 -3.51
CA GLN A 232 23.61 -24.75 -2.08
C GLN A 232 23.74 -23.54 -1.12
N PRO A 233 24.27 -22.37 -1.51
CA PRO A 233 24.52 -21.29 -0.54
C PRO A 233 23.29 -20.84 0.28
N PRO A 234 22.07 -20.71 -0.28
CA PRO A 234 20.86 -20.45 0.50
C PRO A 234 20.53 -21.54 1.52
N TYR A 235 20.71 -22.81 1.16
CA TYR A 235 20.51 -23.94 2.07
C TYR A 235 21.52 -23.91 3.22
N TRP A 236 22.80 -23.69 2.93
CA TRP A 236 23.84 -23.59 3.96
C TRP A 236 23.68 -22.36 4.84
N PHE A 237 23.22 -21.24 4.29
CA PHE A 237 22.89 -20.06 5.09
C PHE A 237 21.84 -20.39 6.15
N SER A 238 20.79 -21.12 5.79
CA SER A 238 19.80 -21.62 6.76
C SER A 238 20.43 -22.62 7.75
N LEU A 239 21.21 -23.59 7.27
CA LEU A 239 21.85 -24.62 8.11
C LEU A 239 22.81 -24.01 9.15
N TYR A 240 23.49 -22.92 8.80
CA TYR A 240 24.46 -22.25 9.65
C TYR A 240 23.89 -21.09 10.46
N GLY A 241 22.56 -20.95 10.55
CA GLY A 241 21.92 -19.89 11.34
C GLY A 241 22.25 -18.48 10.84
N GLY A 242 22.44 -18.31 9.53
CA GLY A 242 22.74 -17.03 8.90
C GLY A 242 24.22 -16.66 8.82
N ASP A 243 25.14 -17.56 9.18
CA ASP A 243 26.58 -17.27 9.15
C ASP A 243 27.17 -17.33 7.72
N LEU A 244 27.24 -16.17 7.07
CA LEU A 244 27.83 -16.01 5.74
C LEU A 244 29.31 -16.39 5.66
N LYS A 245 30.07 -16.32 6.75
CA LYS A 245 31.48 -16.75 6.74
C LYS A 245 31.57 -18.27 6.60
N ARG A 246 30.67 -19.00 7.27
CA ARG A 246 30.58 -20.46 7.13
C ARG A 246 30.12 -20.89 5.76
N VAL A 247 29.18 -20.15 5.13
CA VAL A 247 28.78 -20.41 3.74
C VAL A 247 29.97 -20.23 2.79
N GLY A 248 30.72 -19.13 2.92
CA GLY A 248 31.91 -18.87 2.10
C GLY A 248 33.03 -19.90 2.32
N ALA A 249 33.20 -20.37 3.57
CA ALA A 249 34.15 -21.44 3.92
C ALA A 249 33.76 -22.76 3.24
N ALA A 250 32.49 -23.16 3.29
CA ALA A 250 31.99 -24.36 2.60
C ALA A 250 32.26 -24.30 1.07
N CYS A 251 32.05 -23.16 0.41
CA CYS A 251 32.46 -23.02 -1.00
C CYS A 251 33.97 -23.21 -1.22
N SER A 252 34.80 -22.79 -0.24
CA SER A 252 36.27 -22.87 -0.33
C SER A 252 36.79 -24.31 -0.21
N GLU A 253 36.04 -25.18 0.45
CA GLU A 253 36.40 -26.60 0.64
C GLU A 253 36.25 -27.42 -0.64
N LEU A 254 35.56 -26.90 -1.66
CA LEU A 254 35.35 -27.57 -2.93
C LEU A 254 36.67 -27.68 -3.71
N PRO A 255 37.17 -28.91 -4.00
CA PRO A 255 38.44 -29.08 -4.69
C PRO A 255 38.35 -28.68 -6.17
N ASP A 256 37.25 -29.02 -6.83
CA ASP A 256 37.01 -28.67 -8.23
C ASP A 256 36.75 -27.16 -8.38
N SER A 257 37.51 -26.53 -9.26
CA SER A 257 37.43 -25.08 -9.48
C SER A 257 36.13 -24.62 -10.13
N THR A 258 35.48 -25.48 -10.93
CA THR A 258 34.23 -25.16 -11.60
C THR A 258 33.07 -25.16 -10.60
N ASN A 259 33.00 -26.18 -9.75
CA ASN A 259 32.04 -26.29 -8.65
C ASN A 259 32.23 -25.16 -7.62
N ARG A 260 33.49 -24.82 -7.31
CA ARG A 260 33.81 -23.69 -6.42
C ARG A 260 33.31 -22.37 -7.00
N ALA A 261 33.60 -22.08 -8.27
CA ALA A 261 33.12 -20.87 -8.93
C ALA A 261 31.58 -20.81 -9.00
N ALA A 262 30.91 -21.94 -9.25
CA ALA A 262 29.46 -22.02 -9.21
C ALA A 262 28.89 -21.74 -7.81
N CYS A 263 29.54 -22.27 -6.77
CA CYS A 263 29.17 -21.98 -5.37
C CYS A 263 29.36 -20.50 -5.02
N ASP A 264 30.46 -19.89 -5.46
CA ASP A 264 30.73 -18.46 -5.24
C ASP A 264 29.68 -17.58 -5.95
N ASP A 265 29.23 -17.97 -7.15
CA ASP A 265 28.12 -17.31 -7.86
C ASP A 265 26.79 -17.44 -7.09
N GLY A 266 26.47 -18.62 -6.57
CA GLY A 266 25.31 -18.82 -5.69
C GLY A 266 25.37 -17.97 -4.41
N TYR A 267 26.56 -17.83 -3.82
CA TYR A 267 26.79 -16.96 -2.67
C TYR A 267 26.54 -15.49 -3.02
N ALA A 268 27.03 -15.04 -4.17
CA ALA A 268 26.81 -13.69 -4.67
C ALA A 268 25.31 -13.40 -4.93
N ARG A 269 24.57 -14.36 -5.51
CA ARG A 269 23.12 -14.24 -5.72
C ARG A 269 22.34 -14.12 -4.41
N LEU A 270 22.66 -14.94 -3.41
CA LEU A 270 22.07 -14.86 -2.06
C LEU A 270 22.35 -13.49 -1.41
N THR A 271 23.60 -13.05 -1.45
CA THR A 271 24.02 -11.84 -0.74
C THR A 271 23.62 -10.55 -1.46
N TYR A 272 23.40 -10.59 -2.77
CA TYR A 272 22.81 -9.48 -3.53
C TYR A 272 21.43 -9.09 -2.99
N THR A 273 20.54 -10.07 -2.76
CA THR A 273 19.20 -9.78 -2.21
C THR A 273 19.27 -9.22 -0.80
N MET A 274 20.28 -9.62 -0.01
CA MET A 274 20.51 -9.10 1.34
C MET A 274 21.09 -7.68 1.32
N ALA A 275 21.90 -7.35 0.31
CA ALA A 275 22.43 -6.01 0.12
C ALA A 275 21.34 -5.00 -0.25
N ASN A 276 20.24 -5.45 -0.88
CA ASN A 276 19.08 -4.63 -1.22
C ASN A 276 19.45 -3.35 -2.01
N GLY A 277 20.39 -3.49 -2.95
CA GLY A 277 20.88 -2.38 -3.78
C GLY A 277 21.90 -1.46 -3.12
N ASP A 278 22.37 -1.77 -1.91
CA ASP A 278 23.45 -1.06 -1.21
C ASP A 278 24.83 -1.63 -1.63
N PRO A 279 25.65 -0.86 -2.38
CA PRO A 279 26.94 -1.35 -2.86
C PRO A 279 27.97 -1.57 -1.74
N ASP A 280 27.88 -0.84 -0.62
CA ASP A 280 28.82 -1.01 0.49
C ASP A 280 28.56 -2.32 1.23
N LYS A 281 27.28 -2.67 1.46
CA LYS A 281 26.90 -3.97 2.00
C LYS A 281 27.32 -5.11 1.07
N ALA A 282 27.07 -4.96 -0.23
CA ALA A 282 27.45 -5.92 -1.26
C ALA A 282 28.97 -6.18 -1.27
N ASN A 283 29.77 -5.10 -1.26
CA ASN A 283 31.23 -5.17 -1.14
C ASN A 283 31.67 -5.88 0.14
N GLY A 284 31.04 -5.58 1.28
CA GLY A 284 31.30 -6.25 2.55
C GLY A 284 31.07 -7.76 2.50
N PHE A 285 30.01 -8.21 1.81
CA PHE A 285 29.75 -9.63 1.61
C PHE A 285 30.80 -10.29 0.72
N CYS A 286 31.19 -9.67 -0.41
CA CYS A 286 32.20 -10.24 -1.30
C CYS A 286 33.60 -10.31 -0.65
N GLN A 287 33.91 -9.47 0.33
CA GLN A 287 35.16 -9.56 1.09
C GLN A 287 35.29 -10.87 1.89
N VAL A 288 34.18 -11.48 2.30
CA VAL A 288 34.16 -12.75 3.05
C VAL A 288 34.78 -13.89 2.27
N LEU A 289 34.68 -13.89 0.94
CA LEU A 289 35.25 -14.93 0.08
C LEU A 289 36.79 -14.83 -0.06
N GLY A 290 37.40 -13.78 0.47
CA GLY A 290 38.83 -13.54 0.34
C GLY A 290 39.20 -12.93 -1.02
N GLU A 291 40.47 -12.54 -1.15
CA GLU A 291 40.93 -11.72 -2.27
C GLU A 291 40.79 -12.38 -3.64
N SER A 292 41.15 -13.66 -3.78
CA SER A 292 41.17 -14.34 -5.09
C SER A 292 39.79 -14.55 -5.71
N ARG A 293 38.71 -14.47 -4.92
CA ARG A 293 37.32 -14.72 -5.37
C ARG A 293 36.45 -13.47 -5.38
N ARG A 294 36.95 -12.37 -4.84
CA ARG A 294 36.19 -11.13 -4.65
C ARG A 294 35.69 -10.53 -5.96
N ASP A 295 36.55 -10.47 -6.97
CA ASP A 295 36.24 -9.86 -8.27
C ASP A 295 35.13 -10.65 -9.01
N ALA A 296 35.16 -11.99 -8.91
CA ALA A 296 34.09 -12.86 -9.42
C ALA A 296 32.77 -12.67 -8.69
N CYS A 297 32.81 -12.46 -7.37
CA CYS A 297 31.62 -12.13 -6.59
C CYS A 297 31.02 -10.78 -7.01
N HIS A 298 31.83 -9.73 -7.17
CA HIS A 298 31.36 -8.43 -7.65
C HIS A 298 30.70 -8.54 -9.03
N LEU A 299 31.33 -9.25 -9.98
CA LEU A 299 30.76 -9.46 -11.31
C LEU A 299 29.42 -10.21 -11.23
N SER A 300 29.34 -11.26 -10.43
CA SER A 300 28.10 -12.04 -10.26
C SER A 300 26.97 -11.20 -9.64
N MET A 301 27.28 -10.35 -8.66
CA MET A 301 26.33 -9.40 -8.09
C MET A 301 25.85 -8.35 -9.11
N VAL A 302 26.75 -7.87 -9.99
CA VAL A 302 26.38 -6.94 -11.06
C VAL A 302 25.42 -7.60 -12.03
N LEU A 303 25.72 -8.83 -12.47
CA LEU A 303 24.85 -9.59 -13.36
C LEU A 303 23.49 -9.86 -12.72
N ALA A 304 23.44 -10.23 -11.44
CA ALA A 304 22.19 -10.35 -10.69
C ALA A 304 21.44 -9.00 -10.65
N SER A 305 22.12 -7.90 -10.34
CA SER A 305 21.47 -6.58 -10.19
C SER A 305 20.78 -6.07 -11.45
N SER A 306 21.42 -6.25 -12.60
CA SER A 306 20.87 -5.88 -13.92
C SER A 306 19.62 -6.68 -14.29
N SER A 307 19.35 -7.75 -13.55
CA SER A 307 18.27 -8.67 -13.82
C SER A 307 17.02 -8.37 -12.97
N TYR A 308 17.22 -7.78 -11.79
CA TYR A 308 16.14 -7.44 -10.85
C TYR A 308 15.68 -5.97 -10.92
N ARG A 309 16.52 -5.04 -11.40
CA ARG A 309 16.19 -3.59 -11.37
C ARG A 309 16.36 -2.88 -12.70
N ARG A 310 15.50 -1.89 -12.89
CA ARG A 310 15.54 -0.93 -14.00
C ARG A 310 16.62 0.16 -13.83
N ASP A 311 16.99 0.45 -12.59
CA ASP A 311 17.86 1.55 -12.18
C ASP A 311 19.07 1.09 -11.35
N SER A 312 19.54 -0.15 -11.57
CA SER A 312 20.74 -0.67 -10.92
C SER A 312 22.04 -0.05 -11.44
N ALA A 313 22.00 0.96 -12.32
CA ALA A 313 23.19 1.55 -12.94
C ALA A 313 24.21 1.99 -11.89
N HIS A 314 23.77 2.75 -10.88
CA HIS A 314 24.66 3.23 -9.82
C HIS A 314 25.28 2.08 -9.00
N PHE A 315 24.47 1.08 -8.63
CA PHE A 315 24.96 -0.12 -7.94
C PHE A 315 25.98 -0.85 -8.81
N ALA A 316 25.64 -1.11 -10.07
CA ALA A 316 26.48 -1.85 -11.00
C ALA A 316 27.80 -1.14 -11.30
N GLU A 317 27.77 0.17 -11.53
CA GLU A 317 28.95 1.01 -11.73
C GLU A 317 29.87 0.98 -10.50
N THR A 318 29.31 1.14 -9.30
CA THR A 318 30.07 1.11 -8.04
C THR A 318 30.72 -0.25 -7.81
N MET A 319 29.99 -1.33 -8.05
CA MET A 319 30.51 -2.69 -7.93
C MET A 319 31.58 -2.99 -8.98
N CYS A 320 31.39 -2.60 -10.26
CA CYS A 320 32.39 -2.77 -11.30
C CYS A 320 33.68 -1.96 -11.03
N ALA A 321 33.56 -0.75 -10.51
CA ALA A 321 34.71 0.06 -10.09
C ALA A 321 35.49 -0.56 -8.91
N SER A 322 34.84 -1.44 -8.15
CA SER A 322 35.46 -2.18 -7.03
C SER A 322 36.16 -3.47 -7.47
N VAL A 323 36.10 -3.83 -8.76
CA VAL A 323 36.84 -4.97 -9.34
C VAL A 323 38.30 -4.57 -9.52
N ARG A 324 39.23 -5.37 -8.98
CA ARG A 324 40.66 -5.04 -8.96
C ARG A 324 41.37 -5.44 -10.24
N ASP A 325 41.01 -6.58 -10.84
CA ASP A 325 41.54 -6.97 -12.15
C ASP A 325 41.04 -6.00 -13.24
N PRO A 326 41.93 -5.29 -13.94
CA PRO A 326 41.51 -4.27 -14.92
C PRO A 326 40.73 -4.83 -16.11
N ALA A 327 41.04 -6.05 -16.57
CA ALA A 327 40.35 -6.66 -17.70
C ALA A 327 38.94 -7.11 -17.28
N MET A 328 38.80 -7.66 -16.08
CA MET A 328 37.51 -8.04 -15.51
C MET A 328 36.65 -6.82 -15.17
N GLY A 329 37.27 -5.74 -14.68
CA GLY A 329 36.60 -4.45 -14.44
C GLY A 329 36.07 -3.84 -15.73
N GLN A 330 36.87 -3.87 -16.81
CA GLN A 330 36.41 -3.43 -18.13
C GLN A 330 35.29 -4.31 -18.67
N TYR A 331 35.42 -5.63 -18.56
CA TYR A 331 34.36 -6.56 -18.95
C TYR A 331 33.06 -6.30 -18.17
N CYS A 332 33.16 -6.03 -16.87
CA CYS A 332 32.03 -5.67 -16.02
C CYS A 332 31.36 -4.38 -16.53
N ALA A 333 32.14 -3.32 -16.78
CA ALA A 333 31.64 -2.06 -17.30
C ALA A 333 30.99 -2.20 -18.69
N ASP A 334 31.56 -3.02 -19.58
CA ASP A 334 31.02 -3.29 -20.91
C ASP A 334 29.72 -4.12 -20.83
N ALA A 335 29.64 -5.08 -19.91
CA ALA A 335 28.43 -5.86 -19.66
C ALA A 335 27.29 -4.96 -19.14
N VAL A 336 27.62 -3.99 -18.27
CA VAL A 336 26.67 -2.95 -17.83
C VAL A 336 26.27 -2.10 -19.05
N GLY A 337 27.21 -1.52 -19.77
CA GLY A 337 26.93 -0.63 -20.91
C GLY A 337 26.19 -1.28 -22.08
N SER A 338 26.39 -2.58 -22.34
CA SER A 338 25.69 -3.34 -23.38
C SER A 338 24.28 -3.75 -22.99
N ARG A 339 24.04 -4.12 -21.72
CA ARG A 339 22.70 -4.40 -21.20
C ARG A 339 21.84 -3.14 -21.09
N HIS A 340 22.45 -1.98 -20.85
CA HIS A 340 21.75 -0.68 -20.92
C HIS A 340 21.46 -0.23 -22.37
N LYS A 341 22.03 -0.88 -23.39
CA LYS A 341 21.79 -0.63 -24.83
C LYS A 341 20.78 -1.57 -25.50
N LEU A 342 20.39 -2.69 -24.85
CA LEU A 342 19.18 -3.41 -25.26
C LEU A 342 18.01 -2.42 -25.24
N PRO A 343 17.00 -2.54 -26.12
CA PRO A 343 15.85 -1.64 -26.11
C PRO A 343 15.10 -1.88 -24.80
N SER A 344 15.55 -1.20 -23.75
CA SER A 344 14.65 -0.68 -22.74
C SER A 344 13.62 0.09 -23.54
N THR A 345 12.39 -0.41 -23.51
CA THR A 345 11.24 0.47 -23.67
C THR A 345 11.58 1.81 -22.99
N PRO A 346 11.42 2.91 -23.74
CA PRO A 346 12.19 4.14 -23.58
C PRO A 346 12.22 4.57 -22.13
N THR A 347 13.41 4.59 -21.50
CA THR A 347 13.74 5.31 -20.25
C THR A 347 12.52 5.73 -19.42
N SER A 348 11.65 4.78 -19.06
CA SER A 348 10.31 5.19 -18.64
C SER A 348 10.39 5.54 -17.17
N ASN A 349 10.29 6.84 -16.92
CA ASN A 349 10.05 7.41 -15.61
C ASN A 349 8.86 6.65 -14.97
N ARG A 350 8.94 6.32 -13.67
CA ARG A 350 7.85 5.68 -12.91
C ARG A 350 6.48 6.31 -13.21
N ARG A 351 6.46 7.64 -13.33
CA ARG A 351 5.30 8.42 -13.73
C ARG A 351 4.70 7.96 -15.07
N THR A 352 5.52 7.78 -16.10
CA THR A 352 5.09 7.37 -17.44
C THR A 352 4.54 5.94 -17.44
N ASP A 353 5.06 5.06 -16.60
CA ASP A 353 4.54 3.69 -16.48
C ASP A 353 3.18 3.65 -15.80
N PHE A 354 2.97 4.42 -14.72
CA PHE A 354 1.64 4.58 -14.15
C PHE A 354 0.66 5.20 -15.14
N GLU A 355 1.04 6.29 -15.82
CA GLU A 355 0.19 6.97 -16.81
C GLU A 355 -0.24 6.02 -17.94
N ARG A 356 0.67 5.18 -18.45
CA ARG A 356 0.35 4.18 -19.48
C ARG A 356 -0.52 3.05 -18.94
N SER A 357 -0.17 2.51 -17.79
CA SER A 357 -0.82 1.33 -17.21
C SER A 357 -2.23 1.65 -16.71
N LEU A 358 -2.43 2.86 -16.21
CA LEU A 358 -3.72 3.38 -15.74
C LEU A 358 -4.43 4.22 -16.81
N ALA A 359 -4.00 4.14 -18.07
CA ALA A 359 -4.76 4.73 -19.18
C ALA A 359 -6.19 4.16 -19.21
N GLY A 360 -7.17 5.05 -19.20
CA GLY A 360 -8.60 4.73 -19.09
C GLY A 360 -9.11 4.53 -17.65
N PHE A 361 -8.29 4.82 -16.62
CA PHE A 361 -8.70 4.66 -15.21
C PHE A 361 -9.97 5.43 -14.87
N LEU A 362 -10.12 6.65 -15.38
CA LEU A 362 -11.30 7.49 -15.14
C LEU A 362 -12.58 6.96 -15.83
N ASP A 363 -12.44 6.07 -16.82
CA ASP A 363 -13.57 5.47 -17.53
C ASP A 363 -14.09 4.20 -16.82
N TYR A 364 -13.36 3.70 -15.82
CA TYR A 364 -13.78 2.54 -15.03
C TYR A 364 -14.84 2.93 -13.99
N ASP A 365 -15.71 1.98 -13.65
CA ASP A 365 -16.60 2.15 -12.51
C ASP A 365 -15.81 2.26 -11.19
N ALA A 366 -16.46 2.84 -10.18
CA ALA A 366 -15.83 3.11 -8.89
C ALA A 366 -15.34 1.83 -8.17
N ALA A 367 -15.97 0.67 -8.39
CA ALA A 367 -15.55 -0.57 -7.76
C ALA A 367 -14.23 -1.08 -8.37
N LYS A 368 -14.11 -1.03 -9.70
CA LYS A 368 -12.88 -1.35 -10.41
C LYS A 368 -11.75 -0.38 -10.05
N GLN A 369 -12.03 0.92 -9.96
CA GLN A 369 -11.05 1.93 -9.52
C GLN A 369 -10.54 1.62 -8.10
N ARG A 370 -11.43 1.36 -7.14
CA ARG A 370 -11.06 0.98 -5.77
C ARG A 370 -10.21 -0.28 -5.73
N ASN A 371 -10.60 -1.34 -6.45
CA ASN A 371 -9.84 -2.59 -6.45
C ASN A 371 -8.42 -2.43 -7.02
N ILE A 372 -8.25 -1.61 -8.05
CA ILE A 372 -6.92 -1.27 -8.59
C ILE A 372 -6.10 -0.53 -7.52
N LEU A 373 -6.65 0.51 -6.90
CA LEU A 373 -5.95 1.30 -5.87
C LEU A 373 -5.59 0.45 -4.64
N LYS A 374 -6.48 -0.46 -4.22
CA LYS A 374 -6.19 -1.41 -3.14
C LYS A 374 -5.04 -2.34 -3.51
N ALA A 375 -5.03 -2.89 -4.74
CA ALA A 375 -3.94 -3.74 -5.19
C ALA A 375 -2.61 -2.97 -5.23
N VAL A 376 -2.62 -1.73 -5.71
CA VAL A 376 -1.44 -0.83 -5.69
C VAL A 376 -0.97 -0.58 -4.26
N ALA A 377 -1.88 -0.30 -3.31
CA ALA A 377 -1.55 -0.10 -1.91
C ALA A 377 -0.98 -1.36 -1.23
N VAL A 378 -1.51 -2.53 -1.55
CA VAL A 378 -1.03 -3.84 -1.06
C VAL A 378 0.39 -4.14 -1.57
N LEU A 379 0.68 -3.78 -2.83
CA LEU A 379 1.95 -4.10 -3.47
C LEU A 379 3.06 -3.09 -3.14
N GLY A 380 2.77 -1.79 -3.29
CA GLY A 380 3.75 -0.71 -3.14
C GLY A 380 3.53 0.21 -1.92
N GLY A 381 2.48 -0.01 -1.14
CA GLY A 381 2.11 0.83 0.01
C GLY A 381 1.09 1.95 -0.33
N PRO A 382 0.33 2.45 0.66
CA PRO A 382 -0.64 3.53 0.49
C PRO A 382 -0.10 4.77 -0.24
N ALA A 383 1.14 5.18 0.02
CA ALA A 383 1.75 6.33 -0.64
C ALA A 383 1.81 6.17 -2.17
N ARG A 384 2.08 4.94 -2.66
CA ARG A 384 2.08 4.64 -4.10
C ARG A 384 0.69 4.63 -4.69
N ALA A 385 -0.32 4.22 -3.93
CA ALA A 385 -1.71 4.32 -4.37
C ALA A 385 -2.16 5.78 -4.48
N LEU A 386 -1.73 6.65 -3.56
CA LEU A 386 -1.99 8.09 -3.63
C LEU A 386 -1.27 8.75 -4.81
N GLU A 387 -0.03 8.37 -5.11
CA GLU A 387 0.70 8.81 -6.31
C GLU A 387 -0.06 8.40 -7.58
N ALA A 388 -0.43 7.12 -7.70
CA ALA A 388 -1.21 6.61 -8.83
C ALA A 388 -2.56 7.34 -9.00
N LEU A 389 -3.25 7.59 -7.88
CA LEU A 389 -4.51 8.34 -7.86
C LEU A 389 -4.33 9.78 -8.33
N SER A 390 -3.32 10.48 -7.81
CA SER A 390 -2.97 11.85 -8.19
C SER A 390 -2.65 11.95 -9.67
N LEU A 391 -1.90 10.98 -10.21
CA LEU A 391 -1.60 10.91 -11.65
C LEU A 391 -2.85 10.74 -12.51
N ALA A 392 -3.79 9.89 -12.08
CA ALA A 392 -5.05 9.69 -12.80
C ALA A 392 -5.97 10.92 -12.77
N TYR A 393 -5.98 11.67 -11.66
CA TYR A 393 -6.86 12.82 -11.42
C TYR A 393 -6.19 14.19 -11.60
N GLN A 394 -5.00 14.29 -12.21
CA GLN A 394 -4.26 15.57 -12.38
C GLN A 394 -5.13 16.72 -12.89
N LYS A 395 -6.07 16.45 -13.81
CA LYS A 395 -6.98 17.47 -14.38
C LYS A 395 -8.12 17.86 -13.45
N ASN A 396 -8.53 16.99 -12.53
CA ASN A 396 -9.64 17.19 -11.61
C ASN A 396 -9.29 16.68 -10.19
N PRO A 397 -8.33 17.31 -9.48
CA PRO A 397 -7.78 16.78 -8.23
C PRO A 397 -8.85 16.54 -7.15
N TRP A 398 -9.88 17.38 -7.05
CA TRP A 398 -10.94 17.23 -6.04
C TRP A 398 -11.76 15.95 -6.19
N LYS A 399 -11.93 15.42 -7.43
CA LYS A 399 -12.64 14.15 -7.65
C LYS A 399 -11.89 12.92 -7.12
N SER A 400 -10.63 13.09 -6.72
CA SER A 400 -9.83 12.02 -6.12
C SER A 400 -10.02 11.88 -4.60
N HIS A 401 -10.64 12.85 -3.93
CA HIS A 401 -10.72 12.90 -2.47
C HIS A 401 -11.36 11.64 -1.86
N ASP A 402 -12.51 11.21 -2.38
CA ASP A 402 -13.21 10.01 -1.89
C ASP A 402 -12.39 8.73 -2.08
N PHE A 403 -11.58 8.66 -3.16
CA PHE A 403 -10.65 7.55 -3.36
C PHE A 403 -9.47 7.61 -2.39
N ALA A 404 -9.04 8.80 -1.99
CA ALA A 404 -8.03 8.96 -0.95
C ALA A 404 -8.56 8.50 0.42
N HIS A 405 -9.85 8.74 0.75
CA HIS A 405 -10.49 8.13 1.92
C HIS A 405 -10.37 6.60 1.87
N TYR A 406 -10.74 6.00 0.74
CA TYR A 406 -10.64 4.55 0.57
C TYR A 406 -9.19 4.04 0.72
N ILE A 407 -8.19 4.74 0.18
CA ILE A 407 -6.78 4.39 0.39
C ILE A 407 -6.40 4.50 1.87
N GLY A 408 -6.94 5.47 2.60
CA GLY A 408 -6.78 5.61 4.05
C GLY A 408 -7.33 4.42 4.83
N GLU A 409 -8.52 3.93 4.47
CA GLU A 409 -9.09 2.70 5.05
C GLU A 409 -8.18 1.50 4.80
N VAL A 410 -7.71 1.33 3.56
CA VAL A 410 -6.74 0.27 3.21
C VAL A 410 -5.43 0.45 3.99
N ALA A 411 -4.96 1.68 4.20
CA ALA A 411 -3.76 1.95 4.99
C ALA A 411 -3.93 1.51 6.44
N TYR A 412 -5.11 1.71 7.04
CA TYR A 412 -5.42 1.21 8.37
C TYR A 412 -5.43 -0.32 8.41
N ASP A 413 -6.07 -0.97 7.43
CA ASP A 413 -6.10 -2.44 7.35
C ASP A 413 -4.70 -3.05 7.23
N LEU A 414 -3.77 -2.37 6.54
CA LEU A 414 -2.42 -2.85 6.31
C LEU A 414 -1.46 -2.54 7.47
N LEU A 415 -1.57 -1.35 8.08
CA LEU A 415 -0.53 -0.77 8.95
C LEU A 415 -1.07 -0.23 10.28
N GLY A 416 -2.38 -0.29 10.52
CA GLY A 416 -3.02 0.38 11.65
C GLY A 416 -2.77 1.90 11.61
N LEU A 417 -2.62 2.51 12.79
CA LEU A 417 -2.34 3.94 12.92
C LEU A 417 -0.96 4.34 12.39
N GLU A 418 -0.02 3.40 12.26
CA GLU A 418 1.27 3.69 11.63
C GLU A 418 1.13 4.03 10.13
N GLY A 419 0.02 3.65 9.51
CA GLY A 419 -0.32 3.97 8.12
C GLY A 419 -0.41 5.48 7.86
N LEU A 420 -0.62 6.32 8.88
CA LEU A 420 -0.61 7.78 8.73
C LEU A 420 0.72 8.29 8.17
N ARG A 421 1.83 7.57 8.40
CA ARG A 421 3.15 7.90 7.83
C ARG A 421 3.22 7.71 6.32
N GLN A 422 2.28 6.96 5.73
CA GLN A 422 2.16 6.75 4.29
C GLN A 422 1.04 7.57 3.65
N CYS A 423 0.26 8.31 4.44
CA CYS A 423 -0.68 9.29 3.93
C CYS A 423 0.05 10.58 3.58
N THR A 424 -0.30 11.14 2.43
CA THR A 424 0.28 12.37 1.88
C THR A 424 -0.84 13.39 1.62
N SER A 425 -0.52 14.54 1.01
CA SER A 425 -1.52 15.60 0.72
C SER A 425 -2.36 15.30 -0.53
N GLU A 426 -1.92 14.37 -1.39
CA GLU A 426 -2.61 13.89 -2.57
C GLU A 426 -4.04 13.44 -2.23
N GLY A 427 -5.01 13.91 -3.04
CA GLY A 427 -6.42 13.75 -2.73
C GLY A 427 -6.90 14.61 -1.56
N SER A 428 -6.28 15.78 -1.36
CA SER A 428 -6.66 16.76 -0.33
C SER A 428 -6.70 16.15 1.07
N PHE A 429 -5.63 15.43 1.43
CA PHE A 429 -5.47 14.74 2.71
C PHE A 429 -6.50 13.64 3.02
N GLY A 430 -7.31 13.21 2.05
CA GLY A 430 -8.36 12.22 2.25
C GLY A 430 -7.90 10.88 2.86
N CYS A 431 -6.64 10.48 2.63
CA CYS A 431 -6.04 9.31 3.28
C CYS A 431 -6.06 9.41 4.81
N HIS A 432 -5.79 10.59 5.36
CA HIS A 432 -5.82 10.80 6.81
C HIS A 432 -7.23 10.58 7.35
N HIS A 433 -8.24 11.10 6.65
CA HIS A 433 -9.65 10.96 7.03
C HIS A 433 -10.09 9.50 7.06
N GLY A 434 -9.87 8.77 5.96
CA GLY A 434 -10.27 7.37 5.86
C GLY A 434 -9.58 6.47 6.90
N LEU A 435 -8.30 6.72 7.15
CA LEU A 435 -7.51 5.96 8.13
C LEU A 435 -8.04 6.16 9.56
N VAL A 436 -8.22 7.41 10.00
CA VAL A 436 -8.74 7.67 11.36
C VAL A 436 -10.21 7.24 11.50
N ALA A 437 -10.99 7.32 10.41
CA ALA A 437 -12.35 6.79 10.38
C ALA A 437 -12.38 5.28 10.60
N ALA A 438 -11.53 4.53 9.90
CA ALA A 438 -11.38 3.09 10.10
C ALA A 438 -10.93 2.75 11.52
N HIS A 439 -9.99 3.52 12.07
CA HIS A 439 -9.53 3.33 13.45
C HIS A 439 -10.63 3.54 14.50
N VAL A 440 -11.31 4.70 14.48
CA VAL A 440 -12.37 5.01 15.45
C VAL A 440 -13.54 4.05 15.30
N LYS A 441 -13.85 3.61 14.07
CA LYS A 441 -14.86 2.57 13.82
C LYS A 441 -14.48 1.25 14.50
N ALA A 442 -13.20 0.87 14.49
CA ALA A 442 -12.72 -0.35 15.12
C ALA A 442 -12.58 -0.24 16.65
N ALA A 443 -12.13 0.90 17.16
CA ALA A 443 -11.80 1.11 18.57
C ALA A 443 -12.91 1.77 19.41
N GLY A 444 -13.96 2.29 18.76
CA GLY A 444 -15.00 3.09 19.41
C GLY A 444 -14.49 4.44 19.92
N ASP A 445 -15.23 5.08 20.83
CA ASP A 445 -14.91 6.43 21.34
C ASP A 445 -13.52 6.53 21.98
N HIS A 446 -13.05 5.45 22.62
CA HIS A 446 -11.72 5.41 23.24
C HIS A 446 -10.60 5.53 22.18
N GLY A 447 -10.87 5.17 20.93
CA GLY A 447 -9.95 5.35 19.81
C GLY A 447 -9.73 6.80 19.40
N VAL A 448 -10.59 7.74 19.80
CA VAL A 448 -10.43 9.16 19.47
C VAL A 448 -9.13 9.71 20.05
N THR A 449 -8.85 9.44 21.32
CA THR A 449 -7.61 9.91 21.96
C THR A 449 -6.36 9.34 21.28
N THR A 450 -6.36 8.05 20.96
CA THR A 450 -5.23 7.40 20.27
C THR A 450 -5.07 7.90 18.83
N ALA A 451 -6.18 8.21 18.13
CA ALA A 451 -6.14 8.86 16.83
C ALA A 451 -5.50 10.24 16.93
N VAL A 452 -5.92 11.07 17.90
CA VAL A 452 -5.32 12.40 18.14
C VAL A 452 -3.81 12.27 18.35
N ASP A 453 -3.37 11.42 19.27
CA ASP A 453 -1.94 11.20 19.56
C ASP A 453 -1.14 10.78 18.32
N SER A 454 -1.77 10.04 17.41
CA SER A 454 -1.15 9.59 16.17
C SER A 454 -1.16 10.70 15.11
N CYS A 455 -2.24 11.47 14.98
CA CYS A 455 -2.31 12.65 14.13
C CYS A 455 -1.20 13.64 14.45
N LEU A 456 -0.92 13.87 15.74
CA LEU A 456 0.13 14.81 16.20
C LEU A 456 1.55 14.39 15.78
N LYS A 457 1.74 13.14 15.37
CA LYS A 457 3.02 12.64 14.84
C LYS A 457 3.15 12.79 13.32
N SER A 458 2.15 13.37 12.65
CA SER A 458 2.13 13.57 11.19
C SER A 458 3.20 14.58 10.71
N SER A 459 3.44 14.60 9.41
CA SER A 459 4.59 15.25 8.77
C SER A 459 4.46 16.75 8.53
N THR A 460 3.27 17.36 8.63
CA THR A 460 3.05 18.80 8.48
C THR A 460 1.91 19.30 9.36
N ASP A 461 1.86 20.60 9.65
CA ASP A 461 0.74 21.20 10.39
C ASP A 461 -0.60 20.97 9.68
N MET A 462 -0.63 21.09 8.35
CA MET A 462 -1.85 20.81 7.58
C MET A 462 -2.28 19.34 7.66
N ALA A 463 -1.33 18.40 7.69
CA ALA A 463 -1.64 16.99 7.88
C ALA A 463 -2.24 16.73 9.28
N VAL A 464 -1.72 17.39 10.32
CA VAL A 464 -2.31 17.33 11.68
C VAL A 464 -3.75 17.84 11.67
N GLN A 465 -3.98 19.03 11.10
CA GLN A 465 -5.31 19.63 11.03
C GLN A 465 -6.29 18.75 10.24
N SER A 466 -5.88 18.25 9.07
CA SER A 466 -6.72 17.38 8.24
C SER A 466 -7.01 16.04 8.94
N CYS A 467 -6.02 15.47 9.64
CA CYS A 467 -6.22 14.25 10.44
C CYS A 467 -7.23 14.47 11.57
N ILE A 468 -7.14 15.59 12.31
CA ILE A 468 -8.11 15.96 13.34
C ILE A 468 -9.51 16.23 12.74
N HIS A 469 -9.59 16.85 11.56
CA HIS A 469 -10.84 17.01 10.83
C HIS A 469 -11.48 15.66 10.51
N GLY A 470 -10.66 14.70 10.05
CA GLY A 470 -11.06 13.32 9.81
C GLY A 470 -11.62 12.60 11.04
N ILE A 471 -11.12 12.91 12.25
CA ILE A 471 -11.70 12.39 13.51
C ILE A 471 -13.15 12.84 13.66
N GLY A 472 -13.49 14.07 13.26
CA GLY A 472 -14.86 14.56 13.26
C GLY A 472 -15.79 13.75 12.33
N HIS A 473 -15.31 13.37 11.15
CA HIS A 473 -16.07 12.46 10.27
C HIS A 473 -16.30 11.10 10.95
N ALA A 474 -15.25 10.59 11.59
CA ALA A 474 -15.25 9.30 12.25
C ALA A 474 -16.23 9.24 13.43
N THR A 475 -16.23 10.27 14.29
CA THR A 475 -17.14 10.34 15.42
C THR A 475 -18.59 10.53 14.98
N TYR A 476 -18.84 11.32 13.93
CA TYR A 476 -20.19 11.44 13.36
C TYR A 476 -20.73 10.08 12.90
N ALA A 477 -19.91 9.33 12.15
CA ALA A 477 -20.27 8.00 11.67
C ALA A 477 -20.45 7.00 12.82
N SER A 478 -19.55 6.98 13.80
CA SER A 478 -19.63 6.04 14.94
C SER A 478 -20.84 6.30 15.84
N LYS A 479 -21.33 7.54 15.90
CA LYS A 479 -22.54 7.94 16.63
C LYS A 479 -23.83 7.77 15.83
N GLY A 480 -23.79 7.11 14.68
CA GLY A 480 -24.98 6.88 13.84
C GLY A 480 -25.62 8.19 13.36
N GLY A 481 -24.80 9.24 13.19
CA GLY A 481 -25.26 10.54 12.71
C GLY A 481 -25.80 11.50 13.78
N ALA A 482 -25.68 11.16 15.08
CA ALA A 482 -26.07 12.06 16.17
C ALA A 482 -25.03 13.19 16.37
N VAL A 483 -25.30 14.37 15.81
CA VAL A 483 -24.35 15.50 15.79
C VAL A 483 -23.86 15.90 17.18
N LEU A 484 -24.75 16.09 18.16
CA LEU A 484 -24.34 16.52 19.51
C LEU A 484 -23.43 15.48 20.19
N ALA A 485 -23.76 14.20 20.09
CA ALA A 485 -22.92 13.14 20.65
C ALA A 485 -21.55 13.04 19.96
N ALA A 486 -21.48 13.31 18.65
CA ALA A 486 -20.23 13.34 17.91
C ALA A 486 -19.35 14.55 18.28
N LEU A 487 -19.96 15.72 18.48
CA LEU A 487 -19.28 16.92 18.98
C LEU A 487 -18.73 16.72 20.40
N GLU A 488 -19.45 16.00 21.26
CA GLU A 488 -18.95 15.63 22.58
C GLU A 488 -17.71 14.72 22.52
N SER A 489 -17.62 13.83 21.52
CA SER A 489 -16.42 13.01 21.32
C SER A 489 -15.20 13.84 20.90
N CYS A 490 -15.40 14.97 20.20
CA CYS A 490 -14.32 15.90 19.86
C CYS A 490 -13.73 16.63 21.09
N GLU A 491 -14.39 16.60 22.25
CA GLU A 491 -13.84 17.18 23.49
C GLU A 491 -12.59 16.42 23.99
N ALA A 492 -12.35 15.20 23.49
CA ALA A 492 -11.10 14.48 23.72
C ALA A 492 -9.88 15.11 23.03
N VAL A 493 -10.09 16.03 22.07
CA VAL A 493 -9.02 16.84 21.46
C VAL A 493 -8.60 17.93 22.45
N VAL A 494 -7.31 17.97 22.79
CA VAL A 494 -6.81 18.74 23.95
C VAL A 494 -6.87 20.25 23.75
N THR A 495 -6.81 20.75 22.52
CA THR A 495 -6.77 22.20 22.23
C THR A 495 -8.04 22.71 21.60
N SER A 496 -8.39 23.96 21.93
CA SER A 496 -9.59 24.61 21.39
C SER A 496 -9.55 24.72 19.86
N THR A 497 -8.39 24.95 19.27
CA THR A 497 -8.22 24.97 17.81
C THR A 497 -8.44 23.57 17.21
N GLY A 498 -7.88 22.52 17.82
CA GLY A 498 -8.11 21.15 17.37
C GLY A 498 -9.57 20.70 17.54
N GLN A 499 -10.22 21.10 18.63
CA GLN A 499 -11.65 20.87 18.86
C GLN A 499 -12.50 21.50 17.76
N GLU A 500 -12.26 22.78 17.44
CA GLU A 500 -12.97 23.48 16.38
C GLU A 500 -12.80 22.82 15.01
N ILE A 501 -11.59 22.32 14.70
CA ILE A 501 -11.31 21.56 13.47
C ILE A 501 -12.10 20.23 13.46
N CYS A 502 -12.14 19.52 14.58
CA CYS A 502 -12.90 18.28 14.73
C CYS A 502 -14.41 18.54 14.59
N TYR A 503 -14.94 19.60 15.19
CA TYR A 503 -16.33 20.02 15.02
C TYR A 503 -16.64 20.30 13.54
N GLY A 504 -15.71 20.95 12.83
CA GLY A 504 -15.79 21.16 11.39
C GLY A 504 -15.99 19.86 10.63
N GLY A 505 -15.26 18.80 10.99
CA GLY A 505 -15.42 17.46 10.41
C GLY A 505 -16.80 16.84 10.66
N VAL A 506 -17.33 16.99 11.88
CA VAL A 506 -18.68 16.51 12.23
C VAL A 506 -19.75 17.21 11.38
N PHE A 507 -19.71 18.54 11.32
CA PHE A 507 -20.69 19.31 10.54
C PHE A 507 -20.55 19.10 9.03
N HIS A 508 -19.33 18.93 8.54
CA HIS A 508 -19.07 18.61 7.14
C HIS A 508 -19.77 17.31 6.73
N THR A 509 -19.52 16.21 7.45
CA THR A 509 -20.16 14.92 7.17
C THR A 509 -21.66 14.97 7.35
N HIS A 510 -22.15 15.67 8.40
CA HIS A 510 -23.58 15.85 8.59
C HIS A 510 -24.25 16.49 7.38
N ASN A 511 -23.72 17.64 6.92
CA ASN A 511 -24.28 18.38 5.79
C ASN A 511 -24.20 17.60 4.47
N MET A 512 -23.18 16.75 4.29
CA MET A 512 -23.12 15.81 3.16
C MET A 512 -24.14 14.66 3.27
N SER A 513 -24.40 14.17 4.48
CA SER A 513 -25.23 12.98 4.70
C SER A 513 -26.73 13.25 4.65
N VAL A 514 -27.18 14.42 5.12
CA VAL A 514 -28.62 14.75 5.20
C VAL A 514 -29.14 15.52 3.99
N GLY A 515 -28.28 15.81 3.00
CA GLY A 515 -28.67 16.50 1.76
C GLY A 515 -29.49 17.77 2.03
N SER A 516 -30.67 17.86 1.41
CA SER A 516 -31.51 19.05 1.45
C SER A 516 -32.18 19.35 2.82
N GLU A 517 -32.00 18.48 3.81
CA GLU A 517 -32.78 18.46 5.07
C GLU A 517 -31.91 18.66 6.32
N SER A 518 -30.84 19.44 6.25
CA SER A 518 -30.05 19.84 7.43
C SER A 518 -30.91 20.69 8.38
N GLY A 519 -31.69 20.02 9.23
CA GLY A 519 -32.57 20.61 10.26
C GLY A 519 -31.83 21.29 11.41
N ILE A 520 -30.49 21.39 11.34
CA ILE A 520 -29.69 22.09 12.33
C ILE A 520 -29.73 23.60 12.08
N THR A 521 -30.26 24.32 13.06
CA THR A 521 -30.14 25.78 13.13
C THR A 521 -28.87 26.12 13.91
N CYS A 522 -27.86 26.69 13.25
CA CYS A 522 -26.57 26.95 13.91
C CYS A 522 -26.65 27.93 15.09
N SER A 523 -27.63 28.84 15.12
CA SER A 523 -27.85 29.73 16.27
C SER A 523 -28.33 29.01 17.52
N ASP A 524 -28.95 27.84 17.36
CA ASP A 524 -29.50 27.05 18.47
C ASP A 524 -28.43 26.12 19.07
N MET A 525 -27.27 25.99 18.40
CA MET A 525 -26.15 25.23 18.91
C MET A 525 -25.45 25.98 20.05
N PRO A 526 -24.88 25.26 21.03
CA PRO A 526 -23.96 25.85 22.01
C PRO A 526 -22.91 26.75 21.34
N VAL A 527 -22.61 27.90 21.96
CA VAL A 527 -21.73 28.96 21.39
C VAL A 527 -20.43 28.40 20.80
N ARG A 528 -19.80 27.45 21.50
CA ARG A 528 -18.55 26.80 21.06
C ARG A 528 -18.64 26.03 19.74
N TYR A 529 -19.82 25.67 19.26
CA TYR A 529 -20.04 24.94 18.01
C TYR A 529 -20.53 25.82 16.86
N GLN A 530 -20.93 27.08 17.14
CA GLN A 530 -21.62 27.93 16.18
C GLN A 530 -20.74 28.31 14.98
N SER A 531 -19.46 28.57 15.24
CA SER A 531 -18.46 28.90 14.21
C SER A 531 -18.28 27.74 13.22
N ALA A 532 -17.90 26.54 13.70
CA ALA A 532 -17.78 25.35 12.86
C ALA A 532 -19.08 25.00 12.12
N CYS A 533 -20.23 25.14 12.78
CA CYS A 533 -21.54 24.94 12.15
C CYS A 533 -21.75 25.90 10.97
N LEU A 534 -21.56 27.21 11.19
CA LEU A 534 -21.78 28.23 10.18
C LEU A 534 -20.76 28.18 9.04
N TYR A 535 -19.53 27.75 9.31
CA TYR A 535 -18.53 27.56 8.26
C TYR A 535 -18.95 26.45 7.28
N GLN A 536 -19.50 25.35 7.79
CA GLN A 536 -19.91 24.20 6.97
C GLN A 536 -21.33 24.30 6.42
N LYS A 537 -22.20 25.15 7.00
CA LYS A 537 -23.61 25.29 6.60
C LYS A 537 -23.81 25.64 5.11
N PRO A 538 -22.98 26.48 4.46
CA PRO A 538 -23.12 26.80 3.03
C PRO A 538 -23.22 25.59 2.10
N ALA A 539 -22.53 24.48 2.41
CA ALA A 539 -22.64 23.25 1.62
C ALA A 539 -24.09 22.73 1.58
N ALA A 540 -24.76 22.68 2.73
CA ALA A 540 -26.17 22.31 2.81
C ALA A 540 -27.07 23.35 2.11
N MET A 541 -26.81 24.66 2.32
CA MET A 541 -27.63 25.72 1.69
C MET A 541 -27.63 25.62 0.16
N LEU A 542 -26.47 25.35 -0.44
CA LEU A 542 -26.32 25.23 -1.89
C LEU A 542 -26.93 23.94 -2.42
N ASN A 543 -26.85 22.84 -1.67
CA ASN A 543 -27.57 21.60 -2.01
C ASN A 543 -29.09 21.82 -2.00
N ASN A 544 -29.64 22.54 -1.01
CA ASN A 544 -31.07 22.87 -0.93
C ASN A 544 -31.55 23.78 -2.06
N ALA A 545 -30.71 24.76 -2.43
CA ALA A 545 -31.08 25.81 -3.36
C ALA A 545 -30.58 25.55 -4.79
N THR A 546 -30.23 24.29 -5.13
CA THR A 546 -29.72 23.91 -6.46
C THR A 546 -28.56 24.79 -6.95
N GLY A 547 -27.65 25.16 -6.05
CA GLY A 547 -26.49 26.01 -6.34
C GLY A 547 -26.77 27.52 -6.32
N ASP A 548 -27.88 28.00 -5.75
CA ASP A 548 -28.15 29.44 -5.63
C ASP A 548 -27.29 30.10 -4.54
N PHE A 549 -26.14 30.64 -4.94
CA PHE A 549 -25.23 31.40 -4.08
C PHE A 549 -25.86 32.71 -3.56
N GLY A 550 -26.79 33.32 -4.29
CA GLY A 550 -27.47 34.54 -3.84
C GLY A 550 -28.41 34.29 -2.67
N ALA A 551 -29.16 33.18 -2.72
CA ALA A 551 -29.99 32.72 -1.62
C ALA A 551 -29.15 32.34 -0.39
N ALA A 552 -28.07 31.59 -0.58
CA ALA A 552 -27.17 31.23 0.52
C ALA A 552 -26.50 32.47 1.15
N ALA A 553 -26.06 33.42 0.33
CA ALA A 553 -25.53 34.70 0.80
C ALA A 553 -26.56 35.52 1.59
N LYS A 554 -27.84 35.48 1.19
CA LYS A 554 -28.93 36.13 1.95
C LYS A 554 -29.04 35.55 3.36
N THR A 555 -28.88 34.25 3.50
CA THR A 555 -28.85 33.58 4.81
C THR A 555 -27.64 34.02 5.63
N CYS A 556 -26.44 34.10 5.04
CA CYS A 556 -25.26 34.63 5.74
C CYS A 556 -25.45 36.08 6.19
N ARG A 557 -26.04 36.95 5.35
CA ARG A 557 -26.35 38.36 5.72
C ARG A 557 -27.32 38.50 6.89
N ALA A 558 -28.15 37.48 7.16
CA ALA A 558 -29.07 37.48 8.27
C ALA A 558 -28.41 37.15 9.62
N VAL A 559 -27.15 36.68 9.62
CA VAL A 559 -26.37 36.45 10.84
C VAL A 559 -25.99 37.80 11.44
N GLN A 560 -26.44 38.05 12.66
CA GLN A 560 -26.28 39.34 13.35
C GLN A 560 -24.88 39.57 13.93
N ASP A 561 -24.18 38.49 14.30
CA ASP A 561 -22.81 38.56 14.80
C ASP A 561 -21.84 38.68 13.61
N ASP A 562 -21.09 39.79 13.55
CA ASP A 562 -20.18 40.10 12.43
C ASP A 562 -19.09 39.04 12.24
N THR A 563 -18.65 38.39 13.32
CA THR A 563 -17.62 37.36 13.28
C THR A 563 -18.17 36.07 12.70
N LEU A 564 -19.34 35.63 13.16
CA LEU A 564 -20.04 34.46 12.62
C LEU A 564 -20.54 34.69 11.18
N GLN A 565 -20.93 35.92 10.84
CA GLN A 565 -21.27 36.30 9.47
C GLN A 565 -20.05 36.16 8.55
N ALA A 566 -18.87 36.63 8.98
CA ALA A 566 -17.64 36.46 8.23
C ALA A 566 -17.27 34.99 8.02
N VAL A 567 -17.48 34.14 9.02
CA VAL A 567 -17.28 32.68 8.94
C VAL A 567 -18.22 32.04 7.90
N CYS A 568 -19.48 32.46 7.85
CA CYS A 568 -20.46 32.00 6.86
C CYS A 568 -20.03 32.37 5.42
N PHE A 569 -19.57 33.61 5.21
CA PHE A 569 -19.07 34.04 3.89
C PHE A 569 -17.79 33.30 3.46
N ARG A 570 -16.89 32.99 4.41
CA ARG A 570 -15.74 32.11 4.13
C ARG A 570 -16.22 30.72 3.69
N GLY A 571 -17.17 30.12 4.40
CA GLY A 571 -17.78 28.86 3.99
C GLY A 571 -18.33 28.88 2.55
N LEU A 572 -18.97 29.98 2.14
CA LEU A 572 -19.40 30.18 0.76
C LEU A 572 -18.23 30.25 -0.22
N GLY A 573 -17.11 30.87 0.16
CA GLY A 573 -15.88 30.88 -0.62
C GLY A 573 -15.29 29.50 -0.87
N THR A 574 -15.26 28.64 0.16
CA THR A 574 -14.87 27.23 0.03
C THR A 574 -15.77 26.51 -0.97
N GLN A 575 -17.09 26.68 -0.84
CA GLN A 575 -18.02 26.06 -1.79
C GLN A 575 -17.86 26.62 -3.21
N ALA A 576 -17.61 27.92 -3.38
CA ALA A 576 -17.40 28.52 -4.70
C ALA A 576 -16.18 27.92 -5.42
N ALA A 577 -15.10 27.62 -4.69
CA ALA A 577 -13.91 26.98 -5.26
C ALA A 577 -14.13 25.50 -5.65
N LEU A 578 -15.01 24.80 -4.93
CA LEU A 578 -15.37 23.40 -5.22
C LEU A 578 -16.44 23.30 -6.32
N TRP A 579 -17.24 24.34 -6.51
CA TRP A 579 -18.29 24.42 -7.52
C TRP A 579 -17.71 24.68 -8.93
N GLU A 580 -18.30 24.05 -9.96
CA GLU A 580 -17.97 24.29 -11.38
C GLU A 580 -16.46 24.23 -11.71
N GLU A 581 -15.77 23.24 -11.15
CA GLU A 581 -14.36 22.95 -11.44
C GLU A 581 -13.40 24.12 -11.13
N GLY A 582 -13.78 25.02 -10.21
CA GLY A 582 -12.93 26.06 -9.61
C GLY A 582 -12.25 27.04 -10.57
N ALA A 583 -12.87 27.31 -11.72
CA ALA A 583 -12.38 28.36 -12.63
C ALA A 583 -12.46 29.74 -11.95
N ALA A 584 -11.34 30.47 -11.90
CA ALA A 584 -11.24 31.74 -11.17
C ALA A 584 -12.33 32.77 -11.56
N SER A 585 -12.64 32.90 -12.85
CA SER A 585 -13.72 33.79 -13.33
C SER A 585 -15.10 33.39 -12.79
N LYS A 586 -15.36 32.09 -12.67
CA LYS A 586 -16.63 31.59 -12.13
C LYS A 586 -16.72 31.79 -10.62
N ILE A 587 -15.61 31.61 -9.90
CA ILE A 587 -15.55 31.91 -8.46
C ILE A 587 -15.88 33.39 -8.21
N VAL A 588 -15.33 34.30 -9.03
CA VAL A 588 -15.65 35.73 -8.96
C VAL A 588 -17.13 36.00 -9.20
N GLU A 589 -17.72 35.38 -10.22
CA GLU A 589 -19.15 35.48 -10.49
C GLU A 589 -19.99 35.02 -9.28
N LEU A 590 -19.71 33.84 -8.73
CA LEU A 590 -20.45 33.28 -7.59
C LEU A 590 -20.30 34.16 -6.33
N CYS A 591 -19.08 34.62 -6.02
CA CYS A 591 -18.82 35.51 -4.89
C CYS A 591 -19.41 36.92 -5.08
N SER A 592 -19.72 37.37 -6.30
CA SER A 592 -20.37 38.67 -6.52
C SER A 592 -21.79 38.75 -5.92
N HIS A 593 -22.42 37.59 -5.66
CA HIS A 593 -23.75 37.50 -5.06
C HIS A 593 -23.78 37.72 -3.53
N MET A 594 -22.62 37.94 -2.88
CA MET A 594 -22.56 38.12 -1.44
C MET A 594 -23.33 39.35 -0.94
N GLY A 595 -23.56 40.35 -1.81
CA GLY A 595 -24.37 41.54 -1.51
C GLY A 595 -23.78 42.46 -0.44
N LEU A 596 -22.54 42.21 -0.02
CA LEU A 596 -21.71 43.01 0.88
C LEU A 596 -20.28 42.99 0.36
N GLU A 597 -19.59 44.14 0.34
CA GLU A 597 -18.20 44.25 -0.12
C GLU A 597 -17.28 43.34 0.71
N ARG A 598 -17.32 43.46 2.04
CA ARG A 598 -16.57 42.58 2.97
C ARG A 598 -16.90 41.10 2.76
N GLY A 599 -18.17 40.76 2.51
CA GLY A 599 -18.57 39.37 2.24
C GLY A 599 -17.98 38.83 0.94
N THR A 600 -17.96 39.66 -0.10
CA THR A 600 -17.36 39.34 -1.41
C THR A 600 -15.86 39.10 -1.27
N GLU A 601 -15.15 39.98 -0.56
CA GLU A 601 -13.72 39.80 -0.27
C GLU A 601 -13.44 38.51 0.49
N LEU A 602 -14.18 38.23 1.56
CA LEU A 602 -14.01 37.01 2.37
C LEU A 602 -14.28 35.73 1.56
N CYS A 603 -15.29 35.75 0.69
CA CYS A 603 -15.60 34.66 -0.22
C CYS A 603 -14.43 34.40 -1.19
N LEU A 604 -13.89 35.45 -1.81
CA LEU A 604 -12.78 35.36 -2.76
C LEU A 604 -11.47 34.91 -2.10
N ILE A 605 -11.12 35.49 -0.94
CA ILE A 605 -9.92 35.10 -0.18
C ILE A 605 -10.01 33.62 0.20
N GLN A 606 -11.16 33.18 0.72
CA GLN A 606 -11.32 31.77 1.10
C GLN A 606 -11.33 30.85 -0.12
N GLY A 607 -11.92 31.26 -1.25
CA GLY A 607 -11.86 30.51 -2.49
C GLY A 607 -10.42 30.33 -3.00
N ALA A 608 -9.58 31.37 -2.86
CA ALA A 608 -8.16 31.29 -3.22
C ALA A 608 -7.38 30.31 -2.34
N ARG A 609 -7.66 30.32 -1.03
CA ARG A 609 -7.10 29.35 -0.08
C ARG A 609 -7.52 27.92 -0.40
N GLU A 610 -8.79 27.71 -0.73
CA GLU A 610 -9.32 26.40 -1.08
C GLU A 610 -8.68 25.85 -2.36
N LEU A 611 -8.51 26.69 -3.39
CA LEU A 611 -7.77 26.31 -4.60
C LEU A 611 -6.35 25.83 -4.29
N VAL A 612 -5.64 26.53 -3.40
CA VAL A 612 -4.30 26.12 -2.95
C VAL A 612 -4.36 24.80 -2.19
N PHE A 613 -5.32 24.64 -1.28
CA PHE A 613 -5.50 23.42 -0.50
C PHE A 613 -5.76 22.18 -1.38
N VAL A 614 -6.52 22.32 -2.47
CA VAL A 614 -6.77 21.23 -3.43
C VAL A 614 -5.69 21.08 -4.51
N GLY A 615 -4.53 21.74 -4.36
CA GLY A 615 -3.36 21.59 -5.22
C GLY A 615 -3.36 22.47 -6.48
N ARG A 616 -4.24 23.48 -6.56
CA ARG A 616 -4.34 24.46 -7.67
C ARG A 616 -3.73 25.79 -7.28
N GLU A 617 -2.47 25.75 -6.86
CA GLU A 617 -1.74 26.90 -6.33
C GLU A 617 -1.73 28.10 -7.30
N SER A 618 -1.45 27.87 -8.58
CA SER A 618 -1.41 28.92 -9.59
C SER A 618 -2.76 29.63 -9.72
N GLU A 619 -3.85 28.89 -9.65
CA GLU A 619 -5.21 29.40 -9.80
C GLU A 619 -5.64 30.17 -8.55
N GLY A 620 -5.29 29.69 -7.35
CA GLY A 620 -5.50 30.43 -6.11
C GLY A 620 -4.75 31.76 -6.08
N LYS A 621 -3.48 31.77 -6.51
CA LYS A 621 -2.69 33.00 -6.65
C LYS A 621 -3.30 33.97 -7.65
N ASN A 622 -3.77 33.48 -8.80
CA ASN A 622 -4.43 34.29 -9.82
C ASN A 622 -5.77 34.87 -9.33
N LEU A 623 -6.53 34.11 -8.52
CA LEU A 623 -7.79 34.59 -7.95
C LEU A 623 -7.56 35.78 -7.01
N CYS A 624 -6.48 35.75 -6.20
CA CYS A 624 -6.11 36.91 -5.37
C CYS A 624 -5.89 38.17 -6.21
N SER A 625 -5.29 38.05 -7.40
CA SER A 625 -5.02 39.20 -8.30
C SER A 625 -6.29 39.88 -8.84
N MET A 626 -7.48 39.31 -8.62
CA MET A 626 -8.76 39.92 -8.99
C MET A 626 -9.35 40.81 -7.89
N LEU A 627 -8.73 40.88 -6.71
CA LEU A 627 -9.14 41.72 -5.59
C LEU A 627 -8.56 43.14 -5.67
N HIS A 628 -9.24 44.12 -5.07
CA HIS A 628 -8.72 45.48 -4.88
C HIS A 628 -7.51 45.51 -3.93
N ALA A 629 -6.70 46.58 -3.99
CA ALA A 629 -5.35 46.64 -3.39
C ALA A 629 -5.26 46.18 -1.91
N ASP A 630 -6.20 46.59 -1.05
CA ASP A 630 -6.16 46.23 0.38
C ASP A 630 -6.53 44.75 0.62
N ALA A 631 -7.49 44.22 -0.15
CA ALA A 631 -7.90 42.81 -0.08
C ALA A 631 -6.91 41.89 -0.80
N LEU A 632 -6.23 42.39 -1.83
CA LEU A 632 -5.14 41.72 -2.56
C LEU A 632 -4.00 41.36 -1.62
N GLY A 633 -3.53 42.31 -0.80
CA GLY A 633 -2.46 42.09 0.17
C GLY A 633 -2.82 41.00 1.18
N ARG A 634 -4.02 41.07 1.77
CA ARG A 634 -4.54 40.06 2.70
C ARG A 634 -4.66 38.68 2.05
N CYS A 635 -5.18 38.61 0.82
CA CYS A 635 -5.33 37.34 0.09
C CYS A 635 -3.98 36.67 -0.13
N HIS A 636 -2.98 37.42 -0.60
CA HIS A 636 -1.64 36.90 -0.80
C HIS A 636 -1.02 36.43 0.52
N GLU A 637 -1.16 37.19 1.60
CA GLU A 637 -0.68 36.78 2.92
C GLU A 637 -1.31 35.45 3.37
N GLU A 638 -2.64 35.33 3.35
CA GLU A 638 -3.33 34.11 3.77
C GLU A 638 -2.99 32.90 2.88
N VAL A 639 -2.82 33.10 1.57
CA VAL A 639 -2.37 32.05 0.64
C VAL A 639 -0.93 31.63 0.92
N GLN A 640 -0.03 32.58 1.20
CA GLN A 640 1.35 32.24 1.55
C GLN A 640 1.45 31.51 2.90
N GLN A 641 0.65 31.91 3.89
CA GLN A 641 0.54 31.19 5.15
C GLN A 641 0.05 29.75 4.93
N MET A 642 -0.91 29.54 4.02
CA MET A 642 -1.38 28.20 3.68
C MET A 642 -0.29 27.35 3.02
N LEU A 643 0.45 27.91 2.07
CA LEU A 643 1.59 27.24 1.44
C LEU A 643 2.69 26.91 2.45
N ALA A 644 2.94 27.81 3.41
CA ALA A 644 3.87 27.54 4.49
C ALA A 644 3.42 26.33 5.33
N GLN A 645 2.14 26.23 5.71
CA GLN A 645 1.61 25.09 6.47
C GLN A 645 1.60 23.77 5.70
N LEU A 646 1.39 23.82 4.37
CA LEU A 646 1.47 22.64 3.50
C LEU A 646 2.90 22.09 3.41
N HIS A 647 3.91 22.95 3.57
CA HIS A 647 5.32 22.60 3.47
C HIS A 647 6.07 22.58 4.82
N ASP A 648 5.43 22.94 5.95
CA ASP A 648 6.10 23.05 7.24
C ASP A 648 6.41 21.67 7.85
N THR A 649 7.69 21.30 7.79
CA THR A 649 8.20 20.06 8.37
C THR A 649 8.71 20.21 9.81
N ASN A 650 8.48 21.34 10.51
CA ASN A 650 8.99 21.59 11.87
C ASN A 650 8.12 20.98 12.99
N THR A 651 8.74 20.14 13.83
CA THR A 651 8.09 19.44 14.95
C THR A 651 7.67 20.36 16.11
N ARG A 652 8.33 21.52 16.32
CA ARG A 652 7.95 22.47 17.39
C ARG A 652 6.68 23.24 17.06
N SER A 653 6.47 23.61 15.78
CA SER A 653 5.23 24.22 15.28
C SER A 653 4.01 23.33 15.57
N ARG A 654 4.13 22.03 15.30
CA ARG A 654 3.05 21.03 15.53
C ARG A 654 2.63 20.91 16.99
N GLN A 655 3.57 21.12 17.92
CA GLN A 655 3.26 21.16 19.34
C GLN A 655 2.46 22.40 19.74
N HIS A 656 2.42 23.47 18.94
CA HIS A 656 1.54 24.63 19.22
C HIS A 656 0.05 24.32 19.04
N VAL A 657 -0.31 23.34 18.20
CA VAL A 657 -1.68 22.76 18.16
C VAL A 657 -1.95 21.92 19.42
N VAL A 658 -0.99 21.74 20.33
CA VAL A 658 -1.04 20.81 21.49
C VAL A 658 -0.64 21.46 22.84
N GLN A 659 0.13 22.55 22.86
CA GLN A 659 0.75 23.12 24.06
C GLN A 659 0.54 24.65 24.21
N ALA A 660 -0.65 25.16 23.91
CA ALA A 660 -1.04 26.45 24.48
C ALA A 660 -1.49 26.22 25.95
N ASP A 661 -0.55 26.43 26.86
CA ASP A 661 -0.71 26.24 28.30
C ASP A 661 -1.72 27.23 28.92
N ARG A 662 -2.33 26.78 30.02
CA ARG A 662 -3.61 27.19 30.63
C ARG A 662 -3.68 28.61 31.21
N LYS A 663 -2.82 29.57 30.82
CA LYS A 663 -2.86 30.91 31.42
C LYS A 663 -2.28 32.08 30.63
N GLN A 664 -1.74 31.90 29.43
CA GLN A 664 -1.09 33.02 28.75
C GLN A 664 -1.03 32.78 27.25
N LEU A 665 -1.99 33.36 26.51
CA LEU A 665 -1.90 33.75 25.09
C LEU A 665 -3.28 34.29 24.66
N LEU A 666 -3.46 35.60 24.83
CA LEU A 666 -4.52 36.40 24.22
C LEU A 666 -4.01 37.13 22.95
N MET A 667 -2.90 36.67 22.36
CA MET A 667 -2.31 37.30 21.19
C MET A 667 -1.55 36.25 20.36
N GLU A 668 -1.96 36.15 19.09
CA GLU A 668 -1.18 35.66 17.94
C GLU A 668 -0.92 34.16 17.81
N VAL A 669 -1.92 33.43 17.26
CA VAL A 669 -1.74 32.45 16.16
C VAL A 669 -3.03 32.45 15.29
N GLN A 670 -2.91 32.89 14.02
CA GLN A 670 -3.91 32.67 12.94
C GLN A 670 -3.84 31.18 12.54
N PHE A 671 -4.91 30.42 12.32
CA PHE A 671 -6.15 30.71 11.61
C PHE A 671 -7.33 30.61 12.55
N TYR A 672 -8.23 31.59 12.54
CA TYR A 672 -9.65 31.57 12.96
C TYR A 672 -10.12 32.98 13.40
N SER A 673 -11.25 33.43 12.82
CA SER A 673 -12.26 34.44 13.25
C SER A 673 -11.87 35.82 13.87
N SER A 674 -12.16 36.89 13.09
CA SER A 674 -12.54 38.32 13.30
C SER A 674 -12.51 38.99 14.71
N PRO A 675 -12.27 40.32 14.80
CA PRO A 675 -11.62 40.96 15.95
C PRO A 675 -12.58 41.68 16.94
N TYR A 676 -12.16 41.65 18.22
CA TYR A 676 -12.48 42.52 19.37
C TYR A 676 -13.34 41.98 20.53
N GLN A 677 -12.86 42.42 21.71
CA GLN A 677 -13.13 42.00 23.08
C GLN A 677 -14.43 42.59 23.65
N SER A 678 -15.13 41.82 24.48
CA SER A 678 -16.25 42.29 25.31
C SER A 678 -15.76 42.84 26.68
N PRO A 679 -16.41 43.87 27.26
CA PRO A 679 -15.80 44.76 28.27
C PRO A 679 -15.87 44.29 29.74
N TYR A 680 -15.93 42.99 30.04
CA TYR A 680 -16.10 42.50 31.41
C TYR A 680 -14.86 41.81 32.00
N LEU A 681 -14.45 42.27 33.18
CA LEU A 681 -13.15 41.98 33.82
C LEU A 681 -13.03 40.64 34.56
N SER A 682 -14.02 39.72 34.55
CA SER A 682 -13.91 38.38 35.19
C SER A 682 -15.16 37.49 34.95
N PRO A 683 -15.04 36.16 34.78
CA PRO A 683 -16.17 35.24 34.60
C PRO A 683 -16.86 34.75 35.89
N TYR A 684 -16.55 35.30 37.07
CA TYR A 684 -17.20 34.91 38.34
C TYR A 684 -17.94 36.06 39.02
N SER A 685 -19.10 36.42 38.47
CA SER A 685 -20.15 37.08 39.26
C SER A 685 -21.52 36.60 38.81
N SER A 686 -22.16 35.77 39.63
CA SER A 686 -23.59 35.45 39.58
C SER A 686 -24.19 35.83 40.93
N PRO A 687 -25.42 36.39 40.98
CA PRO A 687 -26.04 36.84 42.21
C PRO A 687 -26.74 35.75 43.04
N TYR A 688 -26.54 34.45 42.75
CA TYR A 688 -27.24 33.36 43.45
C TYR A 688 -26.34 32.52 44.36
N PRO A 689 -26.74 32.30 45.63
CA PRO A 689 -25.98 31.50 46.58
C PRO A 689 -26.34 30.01 46.43
N THR A 690 -25.34 29.20 46.06
CA THR A 690 -25.23 27.73 46.10
C THR A 690 -25.35 26.95 44.77
N PRO A 691 -24.27 26.21 44.38
CA PRO A 691 -24.30 25.15 43.38
C PRO A 691 -24.51 23.78 44.04
N TYR A 692 -25.06 22.82 43.28
CA TYR A 692 -25.32 21.40 43.62
C TYR A 692 -26.65 21.09 44.33
N GLY A 693 -27.62 20.65 43.51
CA GLY A 693 -28.73 19.81 43.91
C GLY A 693 -29.18 19.02 42.69
N ASN A 694 -28.79 17.74 42.62
CA ASN A 694 -29.22 16.80 41.59
C ASN A 694 -30.49 16.07 42.07
N PRO A 695 -31.67 16.27 41.47
CA PRO A 695 -32.78 15.35 41.61
C PRO A 695 -32.77 14.44 40.37
N TYR A 696 -32.51 13.14 40.53
CA TYR A 696 -33.21 12.03 39.87
C TYR A 696 -32.39 10.74 40.00
N GLN A 697 -33.01 9.78 40.67
CA GLN A 697 -32.55 8.42 40.88
C GLN A 697 -32.67 7.61 39.58
N THR A 698 -31.64 6.85 39.25
CA THR A 698 -31.68 5.79 38.25
C THR A 698 -32.44 4.58 38.79
N PRO A 699 -33.31 3.95 37.99
CA PRO A 699 -33.69 2.56 38.20
C PRO A 699 -33.17 1.74 37.02
N TYR A 700 -32.26 0.80 37.25
CA TYR A 700 -32.28 -0.58 36.71
C TYR A 700 -31.00 -1.32 37.14
N GLN A 701 -31.21 -2.48 37.78
CA GLN A 701 -30.20 -3.44 38.25
C GLN A 701 -30.10 -4.62 37.27
N TYR A 702 -28.91 -4.82 36.67
CA TYR A 702 -28.33 -6.11 36.20
C TYR A 702 -29.09 -6.92 35.09
N PRO A 703 -28.49 -8.00 34.51
CA PRO A 703 -27.64 -7.94 33.32
C PRO A 703 -28.13 -8.91 32.22
N TYR A 704 -28.20 -8.50 30.94
CA TYR A 704 -28.54 -9.46 29.87
C TYR A 704 -27.38 -9.76 28.91
N GLN A 705 -27.24 -11.07 28.71
CA GLN A 705 -26.18 -11.83 28.07
C GLN A 705 -25.98 -11.52 26.59
N MET A 706 -24.73 -11.63 26.16
CA MET A 706 -24.32 -11.64 24.76
C MET A 706 -24.78 -12.92 24.04
N PRO A 707 -25.16 -12.83 22.76
CA PRO A 707 -25.02 -13.92 21.81
C PRO A 707 -24.00 -13.56 20.72
N HIS A 708 -22.85 -14.22 20.79
CA HIS A 708 -21.97 -14.71 19.72
C HIS A 708 -21.67 -13.87 18.46
N GLU A 709 -20.42 -13.42 18.41
CA GLU A 709 -19.44 -13.48 17.32
C GLU A 709 -19.89 -13.97 15.93
N LYS A 710 -19.69 -13.10 14.92
CA LYS A 710 -19.20 -13.50 13.60
C LYS A 710 -18.00 -12.62 13.22
N LYS A 711 -16.85 -13.26 13.02
CA LYS A 711 -15.61 -12.64 12.52
C LYS A 711 -15.75 -12.36 11.02
N PRO A 712 -15.31 -11.20 10.50
CA PRO A 712 -15.45 -10.88 9.08
C PRO A 712 -14.26 -11.43 8.27
N TRP A 713 -14.33 -12.70 7.86
CA TRP A 713 -13.41 -13.26 6.84
C TRP A 713 -14.08 -14.17 5.78
N ASP A 714 -15.41 -14.30 5.76
CA ASP A 714 -16.11 -15.23 4.84
C ASP A 714 -16.94 -14.55 3.73
N GLN A 715 -16.37 -13.59 2.98
CA GLN A 715 -17.07 -13.01 1.81
C GLN A 715 -16.31 -13.09 0.48
N PHE A 716 -15.54 -14.15 0.27
CA PHE A 716 -14.99 -14.49 -1.05
C PHE A 716 -15.32 -15.93 -1.43
N THR A 717 -16.61 -16.21 -1.64
CA THR A 717 -17.07 -17.29 -2.53
C THR A 717 -18.42 -16.94 -3.13
N LYS A 718 -18.41 -16.33 -4.32
CA LYS A 718 -19.26 -16.68 -5.47
C LYS A 718 -18.88 -15.86 -6.69
#